data_AF-A0A8S9WWF4-F1
#
_entry.id   AF-A0A8S9WWF4-F1
#
_cell.length_a   1.000
_cell.length_b   1.000
_cell.length_c   1.000
_cell.angle_alpha   90.00
_cell.angle_beta   90.00
_cell.angle_gamma   90.00
#
_symmetry.space_group_name_H-M   'P 1'
#
loop_
_entity.id
_entity.type
_entity.pdbx_description
1 polymer ?
#
loop_
_entity_poly.entity_id
_entity_poly.type
_entity_poly.pdbx_seq_one_letter_code
_entity_poly.pdbx_strand_id
1 'polypeptide(L)'
;MFVFHSTSSTKFLFQNAVSSEFSLQNKYIHSCLRYCSKHALADGTMTTDHNQNAVTKALALPEPRRVIEKSVILNSGQKFPLIGFGTYTIQSPKLIHDCLDWALASGYRAFDTAAVYGNEEDIGKSLRHLLPKYNLERSDIFITSKLSPKDHGANKVYNGVMGSMSRLGVTYIDLYLIHWPGASGVPMDSKENKRLRVESWKGLEDLYKSGQLKAIGVSNYTVRHLEELLKFCTVKPAVNQVEFSIHYRQSVDLYKLCDSENIILQSYSSLGGNNNSNTLTIDPVVEKVAHVTKVTPVQVLLRWVLQKGYAIIPKSTHKDRIEQNTQLDFELNNPKSNEEWTCLASVVMECDSSFNVVSLATGTKCIGGNAMVMDGTVVNDSHAEVLARRNFLRYLYDQMEMCVQSCPSIFTKNNQKFLLRSGVKFHFYTSQVPCGDASIIPMDTTIDKDNCDQKRKHSEGESSIVKKIKLDVHRTGAKPIETDLRQDPKGDGIDYHVRGAVRIKPGRGDRTKSLSCSDKMAKWLYCGFEGALLSTLLQEGIVLTSIIIGGAGPFDAGVLEEALVRRSGLEEPPVFYRSKEIFQHSPDATQAPRPCSASINWADVTTKKLEVSVEGRRLGVTKKSKSKSYLLTSKCGLFEKYLKLSPDLSVSGITYKNVKEGASEFRARKERFIRAMGSWSEDKSSYDNFTPHSRSDFV
;
A
#
# COMPACT_ATOMS: atom_id res chain seq x y z
N MET A 1 25.03 -28.03 11.88
CA MET A 1 25.03 -27.12 13.04
C MET A 1 25.87 -25.89 12.67
N PHE A 2 25.25 -24.86 12.08
CA PHE A 2 25.74 -23.47 12.04
C PHE A 2 24.53 -22.59 11.73
N VAL A 3 24.16 -21.80 12.73
CA VAL A 3 22.98 -20.94 12.78
C VAL A 3 23.31 -19.63 12.08
N PHE A 4 22.60 -19.29 11.01
CA PHE A 4 22.48 -17.89 10.58
C PHE A 4 21.23 -17.30 11.23
N HIS A 5 21.44 -16.45 12.23
CA HIS A 5 20.45 -15.50 12.72
C HIS A 5 20.06 -14.56 11.58
N SER A 6 18.97 -14.85 10.87
CA SER A 6 18.18 -13.80 10.23
C SER A 6 17.08 -13.43 11.21
N THR A 7 17.11 -12.22 11.75
CA THR A 7 16.10 -11.69 12.66
C THR A 7 14.69 -11.88 12.08
N SER A 8 13.79 -12.40 12.92
CA SER A 8 12.40 -12.75 12.62
C SER A 8 11.53 -11.55 12.19
N SER A 9 12.03 -10.32 12.33
CA SER A 9 11.34 -9.08 11.96
C SER A 9 11.17 -8.89 10.44
N THR A 10 12.07 -9.42 9.61
CA THR A 10 12.07 -9.10 8.16
C THR A 10 11.12 -9.96 7.32
N LYS A 11 10.77 -11.16 7.78
CA LYS A 11 9.86 -12.08 7.06
C LYS A 11 8.37 -11.74 7.31
N PHE A 12 8.06 -11.13 8.45
CA PHE A 12 6.68 -10.82 8.87
C PHE A 12 6.14 -9.50 8.27
N LEU A 13 7.03 -8.53 7.98
CA LEU A 13 6.70 -7.28 7.28
C LEU A 13 6.27 -7.50 5.81
N PHE A 14 6.75 -8.57 5.16
CA PHE A 14 6.61 -8.77 3.72
C PHE A 14 5.18 -9.08 3.24
N GLN A 15 4.37 -9.80 4.04
CA GLN A 15 3.02 -10.21 3.63
C GLN A 15 1.91 -9.22 4.06
N ASN A 16 2.21 -8.27 4.96
CA ASN A 16 1.22 -7.38 5.54
C ASN A 16 1.41 -5.90 5.15
N ALA A 17 2.63 -5.44 4.83
CA ALA A 17 2.91 -4.05 4.44
C ALA A 17 2.43 -3.69 3.01
N VAL A 18 1.97 -4.68 2.24
CA VAL A 18 1.85 -4.57 0.78
C VAL A 18 0.45 -4.16 0.29
N SER A 19 -0.61 -4.30 1.09
CA SER A 19 -1.98 -3.93 0.65
C SER A 19 -2.65 -2.82 1.47
N SER A 20 -2.54 -2.84 2.81
CA SER A 20 -3.21 -1.85 3.67
C SER A 20 -2.40 -0.56 3.82
N GLU A 21 -1.10 -0.64 4.08
CA GLU A 21 -0.21 0.55 4.16
C GLU A 21 -0.05 1.23 2.80
N PHE A 22 -0.02 0.46 1.71
CA PHE A 22 0.04 1.00 0.34
C PHE A 22 -1.23 1.78 -0.04
N SER A 23 -2.42 1.26 0.32
CA SER A 23 -3.69 1.99 0.18
C SER A 23 -3.69 3.30 0.98
N LEU A 24 -3.17 3.26 2.21
CA LEU A 24 -3.03 4.43 3.08
C LEU A 24 -2.10 5.51 2.47
N GLN A 25 -0.95 5.09 1.94
CA GLN A 25 0.03 5.95 1.29
C GLN A 25 -0.52 6.57 -0.01
N ASN A 26 -1.26 5.80 -0.81
CA ASN A 26 -1.95 6.32 -1.99
C ASN A 26 -3.02 7.36 -1.62
N LYS A 27 -3.88 7.06 -0.62
CA LYS A 27 -4.89 8.03 -0.13
C LYS A 27 -4.25 9.34 0.33
N TYR A 28 -3.14 9.24 1.05
CA TYR A 28 -2.37 10.39 1.53
C TYR A 28 -1.84 11.26 0.38
N ILE A 29 -1.26 10.65 -0.66
CA ILE A 29 -0.75 11.39 -1.83
C ILE A 29 -1.89 12.06 -2.61
N HIS A 30 -3.01 11.36 -2.80
CA HIS A 30 -4.18 11.94 -3.45
C HIS A 30 -4.79 13.11 -2.65
N SER A 31 -4.76 13.06 -1.31
CA SER A 31 -5.20 14.18 -0.46
C SER A 31 -4.31 15.41 -0.66
N CYS A 32 -2.98 15.24 -0.64
CA CYS A 32 -2.01 16.31 -0.84
C CYS A 32 -2.20 17.03 -2.20
N LEU A 33 -2.46 16.28 -3.27
CA LEU A 33 -2.61 16.84 -4.61
C LEU A 33 -3.96 17.50 -4.84
N ARG A 34 -5.04 16.97 -4.24
CA ARG A 34 -6.33 17.68 -4.23
C ARG A 34 -6.23 19.00 -3.50
N TYR A 35 -5.49 19.04 -2.38
CA TYR A 35 -5.19 20.29 -1.67
C TYR A 35 -4.43 21.27 -2.57
N CYS A 36 -3.36 20.84 -3.23
CA CYS A 36 -2.59 21.70 -4.14
C CYS A 36 -3.45 22.19 -5.33
N SER A 37 -4.29 21.35 -5.94
CA SER A 37 -5.17 21.75 -7.04
C SER A 37 -6.21 22.81 -6.64
N LYS A 38 -6.70 22.75 -5.39
CA LYS A 38 -7.65 23.73 -4.84
C LYS A 38 -6.99 25.08 -4.50
N HIS A 39 -5.70 25.08 -4.19
CA HIS A 39 -4.96 26.26 -3.77
C HIS A 39 -4.01 26.83 -4.84
N ALA A 40 -3.73 26.08 -5.92
CA ALA A 40 -2.95 26.56 -7.06
C ALA A 40 -3.67 27.66 -7.87
N LEU A 41 -4.99 27.77 -7.72
CA LEU A 41 -5.79 28.89 -8.26
C LEU A 41 -5.85 30.10 -7.31
N ALA A 42 -5.24 30.03 -6.12
CA ALA A 42 -5.46 30.99 -5.04
C ALA A 42 -4.23 31.82 -4.62
N ASP A 43 -3.05 31.65 -5.21
CA ASP A 43 -1.87 32.45 -4.86
C ASP A 43 -1.30 33.21 -6.08
N GLY A 44 -2.13 34.09 -6.62
CA GLY A 44 -1.69 35.43 -6.97
C GLY A 44 -2.22 36.36 -5.88
N THR A 45 -1.36 36.76 -4.94
CA THR A 45 -1.61 37.72 -3.85
C THR A 45 -2.58 37.30 -2.73
N MET A 46 -2.13 37.48 -1.49
CA MET A 46 -2.95 37.41 -0.28
C MET A 46 -4.18 38.31 -0.39
N THR A 47 -5.37 37.78 -0.09
CA THR A 47 -6.41 38.49 0.69
C THR A 47 -7.37 37.50 1.34
N THR A 48 -7.89 37.92 2.49
CA THR A 48 -8.86 37.25 3.35
C THR A 48 -10.25 37.16 2.75
N ASP A 49 -11.03 36.23 3.32
CA ASP A 49 -12.48 36.24 3.51
C ASP A 49 -13.41 35.27 2.75
N HIS A 50 -14.43 34.90 3.52
CA HIS A 50 -15.41 33.83 3.41
C HIS A 50 -16.05 33.56 2.04
N ASN A 51 -16.13 32.26 1.69
CA ASN A 51 -17.44 31.58 1.55
C ASN A 51 -17.30 30.05 1.47
N GLN A 52 -17.57 29.40 2.60
CA GLN A 52 -17.91 27.98 2.68
C GLN A 52 -19.34 27.81 2.19
N ASN A 53 -19.55 27.02 1.14
CA ASN A 53 -20.69 26.11 0.91
C ASN A 53 -20.97 25.98 -0.59
N ALA A 54 -20.42 24.94 -1.23
CA ALA A 54 -21.01 24.34 -2.44
C ALA A 54 -20.34 23.04 -2.92
N VAL A 55 -19.10 22.71 -2.51
CA VAL A 55 -18.32 21.64 -3.20
C VAL A 55 -18.22 20.32 -2.41
N THR A 56 -18.98 20.15 -1.33
CA THR A 56 -18.89 18.93 -0.48
C THR A 56 -19.75 17.74 -0.96
N LYS A 57 -20.38 17.80 -2.15
CA LYS A 57 -21.36 16.77 -2.54
C LYS A 57 -21.07 15.91 -3.77
N ALA A 58 -19.90 15.99 -4.39
CA ALA A 58 -19.53 15.05 -5.44
C ALA A 58 -18.04 14.65 -5.30
N LEU A 59 -17.76 13.34 -5.28
CA LEU A 59 -16.43 12.70 -5.28
C LEU A 59 -15.71 12.49 -3.93
N ALA A 60 -16.46 12.11 -2.90
CA ALA A 60 -15.88 11.44 -1.73
C ALA A 60 -15.43 10.02 -2.10
N LEU A 61 -14.15 9.84 -2.45
CA LEU A 61 -13.46 8.57 -2.23
C LEU A 61 -13.08 8.53 -0.75
N PRO A 62 -13.37 7.44 -0.02
CA PRO A 62 -13.34 7.45 1.43
C PRO A 62 -11.92 7.68 1.95
N GLU A 63 -11.80 8.61 2.89
CA GLU A 63 -10.70 8.78 3.85
C GLU A 63 -10.12 7.41 4.33
N PRO A 64 -8.86 7.32 4.76
CA PRO A 64 -8.38 6.16 5.51
C PRO A 64 -9.32 5.94 6.71
N ARG A 65 -10.06 4.84 6.67
CA ARG A 65 -11.24 4.65 7.49
C ARG A 65 -10.83 4.34 8.92
N ARG A 66 -10.80 5.38 9.75
CA ARG A 66 -10.81 5.22 11.23
C ARG A 66 -12.01 4.41 11.74
N VAL A 67 -13.05 4.23 10.92
CA VAL A 67 -14.29 3.53 11.25
C VAL A 67 -14.48 2.29 10.37
N ILE A 68 -14.68 1.11 10.96
CA ILE A 68 -15.01 -0.10 10.18
C ILE A 68 -16.31 0.13 9.41
N GLU A 69 -16.33 -0.18 8.11
CA GLU A 69 -17.59 -0.38 7.40
C GLU A 69 -18.36 -1.52 8.08
N LYS A 70 -19.40 -1.20 8.85
CA LYS A 70 -20.19 -2.20 9.58
C LYS A 70 -20.83 -3.25 8.65
N SER A 71 -20.91 -2.95 7.36
CA SER A 71 -21.49 -3.81 6.33
C SER A 71 -20.89 -3.55 4.96
N VAL A 72 -20.98 -4.54 4.07
CA VAL A 72 -20.65 -4.45 2.64
C VAL A 72 -21.87 -4.79 1.78
N ILE A 73 -21.83 -4.49 0.48
CA ILE A 73 -22.86 -4.95 -0.47
C ILE A 73 -22.37 -6.24 -1.13
N LEU A 74 -23.16 -7.31 -1.02
CA LEU A 74 -22.90 -8.58 -1.69
C LEU A 74 -23.10 -8.46 -3.20
N ASN A 75 -22.55 -9.39 -3.98
CA ASN A 75 -22.83 -9.49 -5.41
C ASN A 75 -24.32 -9.75 -5.74
N SER A 76 -25.13 -10.14 -4.75
CA SER A 76 -26.60 -10.21 -4.83
C SER A 76 -27.30 -8.86 -4.60
N GLY A 77 -26.57 -7.80 -4.27
CA GLY A 77 -27.09 -6.49 -3.90
C GLY A 77 -27.51 -6.36 -2.42
N GLN A 78 -27.48 -7.44 -1.64
CA GLN A 78 -27.85 -7.41 -0.22
C GLN A 78 -26.79 -6.71 0.63
N LYS A 79 -27.24 -5.95 1.63
CA LYS A 79 -26.36 -5.34 2.65
C LYS A 79 -26.00 -6.40 3.70
N PHE A 80 -24.72 -6.73 3.77
CA PHE A 80 -24.19 -7.80 4.61
C PHE A 80 -23.35 -7.26 5.77
N PRO A 81 -23.77 -7.43 7.03
CA PRO A 81 -22.97 -7.04 8.18
C PRO A 81 -21.67 -7.83 8.27
N LEU A 82 -20.54 -7.14 8.49
CA LEU A 82 -19.23 -7.79 8.60
C LEU A 82 -19.02 -8.51 9.93
N ILE A 83 -19.84 -8.21 10.93
CA ILE A 83 -19.78 -8.82 12.27
C ILE A 83 -21.14 -9.47 12.54
N GLY A 84 -21.15 -10.80 12.64
CA GLY A 84 -22.31 -11.59 13.01
C GLY A 84 -22.11 -12.38 14.30
N PHE A 85 -23.21 -12.87 14.87
CA PHE A 85 -23.18 -13.70 16.07
C PHE A 85 -23.27 -15.18 15.68
N GLY A 86 -22.23 -15.96 15.98
CA GLY A 86 -22.21 -17.40 15.73
C GLY A 86 -22.97 -18.17 16.82
N THR A 87 -23.77 -19.16 16.41
CA THR A 87 -24.65 -19.92 17.34
C THR A 87 -24.28 -21.39 17.51
N TYR A 88 -23.24 -21.88 16.83
CA TYR A 88 -22.81 -23.27 16.95
C TYR A 88 -22.52 -23.64 18.42
N THR A 89 -22.91 -24.84 18.83
CA THR A 89 -22.81 -25.41 20.21
C THR A 89 -23.72 -24.81 21.28
N ILE A 90 -24.56 -23.81 20.98
CA ILE A 90 -25.54 -23.29 21.96
C ILE A 90 -26.82 -24.13 21.84
N GLN A 91 -27.15 -24.91 22.87
CA GLN A 91 -28.23 -25.91 22.82
C GLN A 91 -29.40 -25.64 23.79
N SER A 92 -29.19 -24.84 24.83
CA SER A 92 -30.26 -24.55 25.81
C SER A 92 -31.18 -23.44 25.28
N PRO A 93 -32.52 -23.63 25.21
CA PRO A 93 -33.44 -22.60 24.74
C PRO A 93 -33.31 -21.29 25.51
N LYS A 94 -33.18 -21.37 26.85
CA LYS A 94 -32.94 -20.21 27.71
C LYS A 94 -31.62 -19.52 27.37
N LEU A 95 -30.54 -20.29 27.23
CA LEU A 95 -29.23 -19.73 26.91
C LEU A 95 -29.19 -19.08 25.53
N ILE A 96 -29.88 -19.66 24.54
CA ILE A 96 -30.03 -19.09 23.20
C ILE A 96 -30.74 -17.73 23.31
N HIS A 97 -31.88 -17.70 24.01
CA HIS A 97 -32.62 -16.46 24.24
C HIS A 97 -31.74 -15.39 24.89
N ASP A 98 -31.06 -15.72 25.99
CA ASP A 98 -30.19 -14.79 26.72
C ASP A 98 -29.03 -14.29 25.84
N CYS A 99 -28.38 -15.18 25.07
CA CYS A 99 -27.30 -14.79 24.18
C CYS A 99 -27.76 -13.87 23.04
N LEU A 100 -28.93 -14.14 22.45
CA LEU A 100 -29.52 -13.30 21.41
C LEU A 100 -29.95 -11.95 21.96
N ASP A 101 -30.49 -11.91 23.18
CA ASP A 101 -30.84 -10.67 23.88
C ASP A 101 -29.60 -9.80 24.10
N TRP A 102 -28.52 -10.39 24.62
CA TRP A 102 -27.24 -9.69 24.79
C TRP A 102 -26.65 -9.25 23.45
N ALA A 103 -26.72 -10.07 22.41
CA ALA A 103 -26.22 -9.71 21.09
C ALA A 103 -27.00 -8.53 20.49
N LEU A 104 -28.33 -8.54 20.55
CA LEU A 104 -29.16 -7.43 20.07
C LEU A 104 -28.88 -6.13 20.85
N ALA A 105 -28.76 -6.23 22.18
CA ALA A 105 -28.39 -5.11 23.05
C ALA A 105 -27.03 -4.51 22.68
N SER A 106 -26.04 -5.34 22.34
CA SER A 106 -24.70 -4.92 21.93
C SER A 106 -24.61 -4.47 20.46
N GLY A 107 -25.73 -4.42 19.74
CA GLY A 107 -25.81 -3.88 18.38
C GLY A 107 -25.60 -4.90 17.26
N TYR A 108 -25.58 -6.21 17.53
CA TYR A 108 -25.57 -7.21 16.46
C TYR A 108 -26.84 -7.11 15.62
N ARG A 109 -26.67 -7.25 14.31
CA ARG A 109 -27.76 -7.34 13.33
C ARG A 109 -27.57 -8.54 12.39
N ALA A 110 -26.62 -9.42 12.65
CA ALA A 110 -26.41 -10.64 11.88
C ALA A 110 -26.30 -11.86 12.79
N PHE A 111 -26.98 -12.94 12.45
CA PHE A 111 -27.03 -14.19 13.21
C PHE A 111 -26.72 -15.37 12.30
N ASP A 112 -25.66 -16.10 12.63
CA ASP A 112 -25.22 -17.28 11.88
C ASP A 112 -25.64 -18.56 12.61
N THR A 113 -26.45 -19.36 11.92
CA THR A 113 -26.93 -20.68 12.36
C THR A 113 -26.81 -21.71 11.22
N ALA A 114 -27.28 -22.93 11.46
CA ALA A 114 -27.38 -23.99 10.47
C ALA A 114 -28.37 -25.06 10.96
N ALA A 115 -29.01 -25.77 10.03
CA ALA A 115 -29.88 -26.89 10.37
C ALA A 115 -29.19 -27.96 11.26
N VAL A 116 -27.90 -28.20 11.04
CA VAL A 116 -27.13 -29.19 11.82
C VAL A 116 -26.77 -28.73 13.23
N TYR A 117 -26.96 -27.45 13.57
CA TYR A 117 -26.71 -26.97 14.93
C TYR A 117 -27.85 -27.33 15.88
N GLY A 118 -29.03 -27.68 15.35
CA GLY A 118 -30.18 -28.14 16.14
C GLY A 118 -30.89 -27.06 16.93
N ASN A 119 -30.58 -25.79 16.70
CA ASN A 119 -31.06 -24.66 17.52
C ASN A 119 -31.86 -23.59 16.77
N GLU A 120 -32.17 -23.82 15.49
CA GLU A 120 -32.92 -22.86 14.66
C GLU A 120 -34.32 -22.53 15.19
N GLU A 121 -35.00 -23.52 15.79
CA GLU A 121 -36.34 -23.32 16.35
C GLU A 121 -36.32 -22.37 17.55
N ASP A 122 -35.37 -22.57 18.45
CA ASP A 122 -35.20 -21.72 19.63
C ASP A 122 -34.72 -20.32 19.26
N ILE A 123 -33.88 -20.19 18.22
CA ILE A 123 -33.48 -18.89 17.66
C ILE A 123 -34.72 -18.17 17.10
N GLY A 124 -35.54 -18.85 16.31
CA GLY A 124 -36.76 -18.29 15.73
C GLY A 124 -37.76 -17.81 16.79
N LYS A 125 -38.02 -18.62 17.81
CA LYS A 125 -38.87 -18.26 18.96
C LYS A 125 -38.30 -17.06 19.72
N SER A 126 -36.99 -17.03 19.97
CA SER A 126 -36.33 -15.95 20.71
C SER A 126 -36.38 -14.63 19.95
N LEU A 127 -36.04 -14.63 18.65
CA LEU A 127 -36.06 -13.41 17.85
C LEU A 127 -37.46 -12.81 17.73
N ARG A 128 -38.51 -13.64 17.66
CA ARG A 128 -39.90 -13.16 17.65
C ARG A 128 -40.24 -12.32 18.89
N HIS A 129 -39.73 -12.70 20.06
CA HIS A 129 -39.95 -11.96 21.30
C HIS A 129 -38.99 -10.77 21.46
N LEU A 130 -37.75 -10.92 21.00
CA LEU A 130 -36.69 -9.94 21.25
C LEU A 130 -36.69 -8.78 20.25
N LEU A 131 -37.07 -8.99 18.98
CA LEU A 131 -37.05 -7.91 17.99
C LEU A 131 -37.94 -6.71 18.40
N PRO A 132 -39.19 -6.90 18.86
CA PRO A 132 -40.02 -5.79 19.35
C PRO A 132 -39.40 -5.07 20.56
N LYS A 133 -38.72 -5.81 21.46
CA LYS A 133 -38.03 -5.24 22.63
C LYS A 133 -36.98 -4.19 22.24
N TYR A 134 -36.36 -4.34 21.07
CA TYR A 134 -35.35 -3.42 20.54
C TYR A 134 -35.87 -2.49 19.44
N ASN A 135 -37.19 -2.44 19.22
CA ASN A 135 -37.82 -1.71 18.11
C ASN A 135 -37.20 -2.07 16.74
N LEU A 136 -37.06 -3.38 16.51
CA LEU A 136 -36.54 -3.96 15.27
C LEU A 136 -37.60 -4.83 14.63
N GLU A 137 -37.54 -4.93 13.31
CA GLU A 137 -38.32 -5.84 12.49
C GLU A 137 -37.43 -6.93 11.89
N ARG A 138 -38.07 -7.93 11.25
CA ARG A 138 -37.34 -9.01 10.56
C ARG A 138 -36.38 -8.47 9.49
N SER A 139 -36.71 -7.37 8.83
CA SER A 139 -35.87 -6.70 7.82
C SER A 139 -34.65 -5.99 8.37
N ASP A 140 -34.59 -5.72 9.68
CA ASP A 140 -33.45 -5.06 10.30
C ASP A 140 -32.32 -6.02 10.68
N ILE A 141 -32.57 -7.33 10.59
CA ILE A 141 -31.61 -8.37 10.91
C ILE A 141 -31.30 -9.26 9.71
N PHE A 142 -30.09 -9.80 9.70
CA PHE A 142 -29.54 -10.67 8.69
C PHE A 142 -29.38 -12.08 9.26
N ILE A 143 -30.15 -13.05 8.76
CA ILE A 143 -30.07 -14.44 9.19
C ILE A 143 -29.34 -15.26 8.13
N THR A 144 -28.28 -15.95 8.56
CA THR A 144 -27.58 -16.97 7.78
C THR A 144 -27.95 -18.36 8.28
N SER A 145 -28.42 -19.24 7.39
CA SER A 145 -28.55 -20.68 7.66
C SER A 145 -27.82 -21.50 6.60
N LYS A 146 -27.70 -22.81 6.80
CA LYS A 146 -26.88 -23.70 5.97
C LYS A 146 -27.56 -25.04 5.69
N LEU A 147 -27.49 -25.46 4.43
CA LEU A 147 -27.94 -26.77 3.97
C LEU A 147 -27.12 -27.88 4.62
N SER A 148 -27.77 -28.82 5.29
CA SER A 148 -27.10 -29.97 5.90
C SER A 148 -26.51 -30.89 4.82
N PRO A 149 -25.35 -31.53 5.09
CA PRO A 149 -24.81 -32.58 4.21
C PRO A 149 -25.81 -33.70 3.87
N LYS A 150 -26.79 -33.99 4.74
CA LYS A 150 -27.83 -35.01 4.50
C LYS A 150 -28.88 -34.59 3.46
N ASP A 151 -29.01 -33.28 3.25
CA ASP A 151 -30.04 -32.65 2.42
C ASP A 151 -29.50 -32.23 1.03
N HIS A 152 -28.33 -32.72 0.65
CA HIS A 152 -27.77 -32.52 -0.69
C HIS A 152 -28.58 -33.25 -1.77
N GLY A 153 -28.66 -32.63 -2.95
CA GLY A 153 -29.35 -33.15 -4.14
C GLY A 153 -30.73 -32.52 -4.35
N ALA A 154 -31.28 -32.68 -5.56
CA ALA A 154 -32.40 -31.88 -6.06
C ALA A 154 -33.62 -31.75 -5.12
N ASN A 155 -34.39 -32.82 -4.88
CA ASN A 155 -35.60 -32.72 -4.03
C ASN A 155 -35.26 -32.44 -2.56
N LYS A 156 -34.06 -32.83 -2.11
CA LYS A 156 -33.65 -32.69 -0.72
C LYS A 156 -33.28 -31.25 -0.36
N VAL A 157 -32.70 -30.49 -1.29
CA VAL A 157 -32.33 -29.10 -1.01
C VAL A 157 -33.56 -28.24 -0.72
N TYR A 158 -34.66 -28.44 -1.45
CA TYR A 158 -35.92 -27.74 -1.19
C TYR A 158 -36.45 -28.03 0.21
N ASN A 159 -36.54 -29.31 0.58
CA ASN A 159 -37.00 -29.73 1.91
C ASN A 159 -36.08 -29.22 3.03
N GLY A 160 -34.76 -29.22 2.80
CA GLY A 160 -33.78 -28.68 3.74
C GLY A 160 -33.99 -27.19 4.00
N VAL A 161 -34.16 -26.39 2.94
CA VAL A 161 -34.40 -24.95 3.05
C VAL A 161 -35.75 -24.66 3.71
N MET A 162 -36.83 -25.29 3.26
CA MET A 162 -38.16 -25.11 3.85
C MET A 162 -38.19 -25.51 5.33
N GLY A 163 -37.50 -26.60 5.69
CA GLY A 163 -37.36 -27.01 7.08
C GLY A 163 -36.67 -25.95 7.94
N SER A 164 -35.58 -25.34 7.45
CA SER A 164 -34.89 -24.26 8.16
C SER A 164 -35.77 -23.02 8.30
N MET A 165 -36.47 -22.62 7.24
CA MET A 165 -37.42 -21.51 7.26
C MET A 165 -38.56 -21.74 8.26
N SER A 166 -39.11 -22.96 8.30
CA SER A 166 -40.16 -23.34 9.24
C SER A 166 -39.68 -23.30 10.69
N ARG A 167 -38.49 -23.83 10.99
CA ARG A 167 -37.93 -23.79 12.36
C ARG A 167 -37.65 -22.34 12.79
N LEU A 168 -37.01 -21.55 11.95
CA LEU A 168 -36.77 -20.13 12.21
C LEU A 168 -38.08 -19.31 12.27
N GLY A 169 -39.17 -19.81 11.69
CA GLY A 169 -40.45 -19.12 11.62
C GLY A 169 -40.40 -17.86 10.74
N VAL A 170 -39.70 -17.93 9.61
CA VAL A 170 -39.47 -16.80 8.70
C VAL A 170 -39.96 -17.10 7.28
N THR A 171 -40.35 -16.05 6.55
CA THR A 171 -40.79 -16.14 5.14
C THR A 171 -39.63 -16.00 4.14
N TYR A 172 -38.46 -15.56 4.60
CA TYR A 172 -37.22 -15.52 3.82
C TYR A 172 -35.98 -15.65 4.72
N ILE A 173 -34.87 -16.08 4.12
CA ILE A 173 -33.53 -16.11 4.73
C ILE A 173 -32.60 -15.19 3.95
N ASP A 174 -31.80 -14.38 4.65
CA ASP A 174 -30.93 -13.38 4.02
C ASP A 174 -29.76 -14.02 3.27
N LEU A 175 -29.17 -15.07 3.86
CA LEU A 175 -28.11 -15.87 3.24
C LEU A 175 -28.30 -17.36 3.53
N TYR A 176 -28.30 -18.19 2.50
CA TYR A 176 -28.29 -19.63 2.66
C TYR A 176 -27.04 -20.25 2.05
N LEU A 177 -26.30 -21.02 2.86
CA LEU A 177 -25.03 -21.61 2.45
C LEU A 177 -25.15 -23.12 2.22
N ILE A 178 -24.46 -23.66 1.22
CA ILE A 178 -24.11 -25.09 1.25
C ILE A 178 -23.08 -25.29 2.37
N HIS A 179 -23.41 -26.03 3.44
CA HIS A 179 -22.57 -26.10 4.64
C HIS A 179 -21.23 -26.81 4.40
N TRP A 180 -21.23 -27.88 3.61
CA TRP A 180 -20.03 -28.62 3.24
C TRP A 180 -20.10 -29.07 1.77
N PRO A 181 -18.97 -29.17 1.06
CA PRO A 181 -18.94 -29.64 -0.33
C PRO A 181 -19.26 -31.14 -0.51
N GLY A 182 -19.33 -31.91 0.58
CA GLY A 182 -19.60 -33.35 0.56
C GLY A 182 -20.96 -33.69 1.17
N ALA A 183 -21.65 -34.67 0.58
CA ALA A 183 -22.93 -35.17 1.06
C ALA A 183 -22.74 -36.25 2.13
N SER A 184 -23.70 -36.34 3.06
CA SER A 184 -23.69 -37.37 4.12
C SER A 184 -23.79 -38.77 3.52
N GLY A 185 -22.96 -39.70 3.99
CA GLY A 185 -22.92 -41.07 3.51
C GLY A 185 -22.25 -41.27 2.15
N VAL A 186 -21.66 -40.22 1.55
CA VAL A 186 -20.96 -40.29 0.26
C VAL A 186 -19.44 -40.16 0.49
N PRO A 187 -18.61 -41.10 -0.01
CA PRO A 187 -17.14 -41.01 0.11
C PRO A 187 -16.60 -39.69 -0.45
N MET A 188 -15.61 -39.09 0.21
CA MET A 188 -15.12 -37.73 -0.12
C MET A 188 -14.60 -37.58 -1.56
N ASP A 189 -13.99 -38.63 -2.10
CA ASP A 189 -13.42 -38.72 -3.44
C ASP A 189 -14.44 -39.13 -4.52
N SER A 190 -15.66 -39.48 -4.13
CA SER A 190 -16.70 -39.88 -5.06
C SER A 190 -17.13 -38.73 -5.98
N LYS A 191 -17.22 -39.03 -7.28
CA LYS A 191 -17.78 -38.14 -8.30
C LYS A 191 -19.22 -37.74 -8.00
N GLU A 192 -19.92 -38.55 -7.20
CA GLU A 192 -21.29 -38.28 -6.76
C GLU A 192 -21.42 -36.97 -5.99
N ASN A 193 -20.41 -36.61 -5.18
CA ASN A 193 -20.41 -35.31 -4.48
C ASN A 193 -20.48 -34.15 -5.46
N LYS A 194 -19.84 -34.24 -6.62
CA LYS A 194 -19.90 -33.20 -7.65
C LYS A 194 -21.31 -33.07 -8.24
N ARG A 195 -21.96 -34.20 -8.57
CA ARG A 195 -23.35 -34.21 -9.06
C ARG A 195 -24.29 -33.57 -8.03
N LEU A 196 -24.18 -34.00 -6.77
CA LEU A 196 -25.01 -33.51 -5.68
C LEU A 196 -24.78 -32.02 -5.37
N ARG A 197 -23.53 -31.51 -5.49
CA ARG A 197 -23.26 -30.07 -5.40
C ARG A 197 -23.98 -29.27 -6.50
N VAL A 198 -23.92 -29.75 -7.74
CA VAL A 198 -24.60 -29.11 -8.89
C VAL A 198 -26.10 -29.05 -8.67
N GLU A 199 -26.72 -30.16 -8.28
CA GLU A 199 -28.15 -30.23 -8.03
C GLU A 199 -28.60 -29.36 -6.86
N SER A 200 -27.82 -29.37 -5.77
CA SER A 200 -28.10 -28.52 -4.62
C SER A 200 -28.01 -27.05 -5.00
N TRP A 201 -26.98 -26.66 -5.76
CA TRP A 201 -26.82 -25.27 -6.20
C TRP A 201 -27.98 -24.80 -7.07
N LYS A 202 -28.42 -25.62 -8.05
CA LYS A 202 -29.58 -25.30 -8.89
C LYS A 202 -30.84 -25.06 -8.06
N GLY A 203 -31.12 -25.92 -7.07
CA GLY A 203 -32.26 -25.69 -6.17
C GLY A 203 -32.14 -24.42 -5.33
N LEU A 204 -30.92 -24.05 -4.91
CA LEU A 204 -30.69 -22.76 -4.25
C LEU A 204 -30.88 -21.57 -5.20
N GLU A 205 -30.49 -21.68 -6.48
CA GLU A 205 -30.74 -20.66 -7.49
C GLU A 205 -32.24 -20.45 -7.73
N ASP A 206 -33.03 -21.52 -7.76
CA ASP A 206 -34.49 -21.43 -7.93
C ASP A 206 -35.15 -20.76 -6.71
N LEU A 207 -34.70 -21.09 -5.50
CA LEU A 207 -35.17 -20.47 -4.25
C LEU A 207 -34.70 -19.02 -4.07
N TYR A 208 -33.57 -18.66 -4.68
CA TYR A 208 -33.12 -17.27 -4.77
C TYR A 208 -34.01 -16.48 -5.74
N LYS A 209 -34.30 -17.04 -6.92
CA LYS A 209 -35.19 -16.43 -7.92
C LYS A 209 -36.62 -16.26 -7.41
N SER A 210 -37.11 -17.19 -6.59
CA SER A 210 -38.44 -17.06 -5.94
C SER A 210 -38.47 -15.99 -4.82
N GLY A 211 -37.32 -15.48 -4.40
CA GLY A 211 -37.19 -14.46 -3.36
C GLY A 211 -37.24 -15.00 -1.92
N GLN A 212 -37.33 -16.32 -1.73
CA GLN A 212 -37.26 -16.98 -0.42
C GLN A 212 -35.84 -16.91 0.17
N LEU A 213 -34.82 -16.88 -0.68
CA LEU A 213 -33.43 -16.63 -0.31
C LEU A 213 -32.99 -15.30 -0.91
N LYS A 214 -32.43 -14.39 -0.10
CA LYS A 214 -31.96 -13.08 -0.58
C LYS A 214 -30.51 -13.09 -1.08
N ALA A 215 -29.76 -14.11 -0.68
CA ALA A 215 -28.43 -14.42 -1.18
C ALA A 215 -28.16 -15.91 -0.97
N ILE A 216 -27.32 -16.48 -1.82
CA ILE A 216 -26.89 -17.88 -1.72
C ILE A 216 -25.37 -17.95 -1.75
N GLY A 217 -24.79 -18.90 -1.02
CA GLY A 217 -23.36 -19.02 -0.89
C GLY A 217 -22.92 -20.43 -0.51
N VAL A 218 -21.65 -20.57 -0.17
CA VAL A 218 -21.04 -21.85 0.16
C VAL A 218 -20.22 -21.75 1.44
N SER A 219 -19.91 -22.89 2.04
CA SER A 219 -18.99 -23.00 3.17
C SER A 219 -18.05 -24.17 2.97
N ASN A 220 -16.80 -24.01 3.39
CA ASN A 220 -15.74 -25.02 3.25
C ASN A 220 -15.35 -25.33 1.80
N TYR A 221 -15.59 -24.40 0.87
CA TYR A 221 -15.21 -24.58 -0.53
C TYR A 221 -13.76 -24.14 -0.75
N THR A 222 -12.98 -25.02 -1.38
CA THR A 222 -11.62 -24.75 -1.83
C THR A 222 -11.64 -24.13 -3.23
N VAL A 223 -10.47 -23.71 -3.74
CA VAL A 223 -10.31 -23.20 -5.11
C VAL A 223 -10.95 -24.15 -6.13
N ARG A 224 -10.64 -25.46 -6.04
CA ARG A 224 -11.22 -26.48 -6.92
C ARG A 224 -12.75 -26.48 -6.89
N HIS A 225 -13.36 -26.41 -5.71
CA HIS A 225 -14.81 -26.45 -5.58
C HIS A 225 -15.47 -25.18 -6.14
N LEU A 226 -14.87 -24.00 -5.93
CA LEU A 226 -15.35 -22.75 -6.50
C LEU A 226 -15.22 -22.72 -8.02
N GLU A 227 -14.07 -23.12 -8.57
CA GLU A 227 -13.87 -23.21 -10.03
C GLU A 227 -14.85 -24.18 -10.69
N GLU A 228 -15.17 -25.29 -10.03
CA GLU A 228 -16.22 -26.20 -10.50
C GLU A 228 -17.60 -25.54 -10.53
N LEU A 229 -17.95 -24.81 -9.47
CA LEU A 229 -19.23 -24.13 -9.33
C LEU A 229 -19.39 -23.00 -10.36
N LEU A 230 -18.37 -22.14 -10.48
CA LEU A 230 -18.36 -20.96 -11.36
C LEU A 230 -18.51 -21.32 -12.85
N LYS A 231 -18.20 -22.55 -13.24
CA LYS A 231 -18.39 -23.03 -14.62
C LYS A 231 -19.84 -23.19 -15.03
N PHE A 232 -20.77 -23.35 -14.10
CA PHE A 232 -22.18 -23.64 -14.42
C PHE A 232 -23.20 -22.79 -13.66
N CYS A 233 -22.82 -22.12 -12.56
CA CYS A 233 -23.77 -21.30 -11.82
C CYS A 233 -24.28 -20.13 -12.67
N THR A 234 -25.57 -19.86 -12.58
CA THR A 234 -26.19 -18.65 -13.13
C THR A 234 -26.18 -17.51 -12.11
N VAL A 235 -26.25 -17.85 -10.81
CA VAL A 235 -26.09 -16.93 -9.69
C VAL A 235 -24.78 -17.27 -9.01
N LYS A 236 -23.82 -16.34 -9.00
CA LYS A 236 -22.53 -16.54 -8.33
C LYS A 236 -22.74 -16.63 -6.81
N PRO A 237 -21.97 -17.45 -6.09
CA PRO A 237 -22.03 -17.45 -4.63
C PRO A 237 -21.68 -16.07 -4.07
N ALA A 238 -22.49 -15.56 -3.16
CA ALA A 238 -22.27 -14.26 -2.54
C ALA A 238 -21.20 -14.32 -1.44
N VAL A 239 -21.15 -15.44 -0.73
CA VAL A 239 -20.25 -15.66 0.40
C VAL A 239 -19.62 -17.05 0.30
N ASN A 240 -18.32 -17.15 0.63
CA ASN A 240 -17.67 -18.41 0.98
C ASN A 240 -17.24 -18.36 2.46
N GLN A 241 -17.93 -19.10 3.31
CA GLN A 241 -17.65 -19.15 4.75
C GLN A 241 -16.63 -20.25 5.07
N VAL A 242 -15.47 -19.90 5.61
CA VAL A 242 -14.32 -20.81 5.78
C VAL A 242 -13.64 -20.61 7.13
N GLU A 243 -12.91 -21.63 7.60
CA GLU A 243 -12.06 -21.48 8.78
C GLU A 243 -10.95 -20.49 8.46
N PHE A 244 -10.80 -19.46 9.28
CA PHE A 244 -9.71 -18.51 9.10
C PHE A 244 -9.37 -17.82 10.42
N SER A 245 -8.14 -17.98 10.88
CA SER A 245 -7.60 -17.35 12.08
C SER A 245 -6.13 -17.02 11.89
N ILE A 246 -5.49 -16.42 12.91
CA ILE A 246 -4.07 -16.08 12.85
C ILE A 246 -3.16 -17.30 12.63
N HIS A 247 -3.54 -18.47 13.16
CA HIS A 247 -2.78 -19.73 13.08
C HIS A 247 -3.31 -20.68 12.00
N TYR A 248 -4.50 -20.45 11.46
CA TYR A 248 -5.06 -21.23 10.36
C TYR A 248 -5.45 -20.31 9.20
N ARG A 249 -4.59 -20.26 8.18
CA ARG A 249 -4.76 -19.39 7.02
C ARG A 249 -5.21 -20.20 5.80
N GLN A 250 -6.13 -19.62 5.04
CA GLN A 250 -6.51 -20.14 3.73
C GLN A 250 -5.45 -19.82 2.68
N SER A 251 -5.47 -20.55 1.56
CA SER A 251 -4.52 -20.31 0.47
C SER A 251 -4.70 -18.91 -0.13
N VAL A 252 -3.60 -18.30 -0.57
CA VAL A 252 -3.64 -17.00 -1.26
C VAL A 252 -4.47 -17.10 -2.54
N ASP A 253 -4.49 -18.25 -3.19
CA ASP A 253 -5.27 -18.47 -4.41
C ASP A 253 -6.78 -18.49 -4.13
N LEU A 254 -7.22 -19.02 -2.98
CA LEU A 254 -8.62 -18.92 -2.58
C LEU A 254 -9.05 -17.47 -2.39
N TYR A 255 -8.19 -16.66 -1.74
CA TYR A 255 -8.44 -15.24 -1.56
C TYR A 255 -8.57 -14.53 -2.91
N LYS A 256 -7.58 -14.70 -3.80
CA LYS A 256 -7.57 -14.07 -5.13
C LYS A 256 -8.79 -14.43 -5.96
N LEU A 257 -9.17 -15.71 -5.97
CA LEU A 257 -10.35 -16.18 -6.71
C LEU A 257 -11.63 -15.54 -6.17
N CYS A 258 -11.80 -15.51 -4.84
CA CYS A 258 -12.98 -14.90 -4.24
C CYS A 258 -13.05 -13.39 -4.53
N ASP A 259 -11.92 -12.70 -4.39
CA ASP A 259 -11.79 -11.26 -4.67
C ASP A 259 -12.11 -10.92 -6.13
N SER A 260 -11.54 -11.66 -7.10
CA SER A 260 -11.82 -11.44 -8.53
C SER A 260 -13.27 -11.72 -8.93
N GLU A 261 -13.97 -12.57 -8.18
CA GLU A 261 -15.34 -12.97 -8.46
C GLU A 261 -16.37 -12.23 -7.60
N ASN A 262 -15.94 -11.23 -6.80
CA ASN A 262 -16.76 -10.49 -5.84
C ASN A 262 -17.50 -11.41 -4.85
N ILE A 263 -16.82 -12.46 -4.37
CA ILE A 263 -17.31 -13.40 -3.35
C ILE A 263 -16.72 -12.96 -2.01
N ILE A 264 -17.58 -12.63 -1.04
CA ILE A 264 -17.12 -12.25 0.29
C ILE A 264 -16.64 -13.48 1.06
N LEU A 265 -15.46 -13.39 1.66
CA LEU A 265 -14.99 -14.41 2.60
C LEU A 265 -15.51 -14.10 4.00
N GLN A 266 -16.08 -15.10 4.67
CA GLN A 266 -16.50 -15.00 6.07
C GLN A 266 -15.76 -16.05 6.90
N SER A 267 -15.05 -15.60 7.92
CA SER A 267 -14.33 -16.44 8.86
C SER A 267 -15.27 -17.03 9.92
N TYR A 268 -15.35 -18.36 9.95
CA TYR A 268 -15.75 -19.09 11.16
C TYR A 268 -14.50 -19.48 11.97
N SER A 269 -14.68 -19.74 13.27
CA SER A 269 -13.57 -20.06 14.18
C SER A 269 -12.44 -19.03 14.14
N SER A 270 -12.77 -17.74 13.99
CA SER A 270 -11.82 -16.62 14.02
C SER A 270 -10.95 -16.57 15.29
N LEU A 271 -11.45 -17.19 16.37
CA LEU A 271 -10.78 -17.37 17.65
C LEU A 271 -10.17 -18.78 17.83
N GLY A 272 -9.95 -19.57 16.78
CA GLY A 272 -9.30 -20.88 16.87
C GLY A 272 -10.23 -22.05 17.25
N GLY A 273 -11.55 -21.83 17.30
CA GLY A 273 -12.53 -22.87 17.62
C GLY A 273 -12.45 -23.39 19.07
N ASN A 274 -13.23 -24.43 19.38
CA ASN A 274 -13.36 -24.94 20.77
C ASN A 274 -12.07 -25.56 21.34
N ASN A 275 -11.16 -26.03 20.47
CA ASN A 275 -9.95 -26.73 20.93
C ASN A 275 -8.73 -25.82 21.12
N ASN A 276 -8.72 -24.61 20.54
CA ASN A 276 -7.53 -23.73 20.52
C ASN A 276 -7.81 -22.27 20.94
N SER A 277 -9.01 -21.92 21.40
CA SER A 277 -9.31 -20.52 21.73
C SER A 277 -8.41 -19.92 22.82
N ASN A 278 -8.07 -20.70 23.84
CA ASN A 278 -7.14 -20.26 24.88
C ASN A 278 -5.69 -20.12 24.37
N THR A 279 -5.27 -20.88 23.35
CA THR A 279 -3.88 -20.82 22.86
C THR A 279 -3.64 -19.58 22.00
N LEU A 280 -4.65 -19.09 21.27
CA LEU A 280 -4.53 -17.86 20.49
C LEU A 280 -4.52 -16.60 21.38
N THR A 281 -5.28 -16.60 22.47
CA THR A 281 -5.38 -15.44 23.36
C THR A 281 -4.15 -15.23 24.23
N ILE A 282 -3.35 -16.28 24.46
CA ILE A 282 -2.08 -16.25 25.21
C ILE A 282 -0.85 -16.23 24.28
N ASP A 283 -1.05 -16.04 22.97
CA ASP A 283 0.05 -15.88 22.03
C ASP A 283 0.82 -14.58 22.38
N PRO A 284 2.15 -14.64 22.63
CA PRO A 284 2.91 -13.47 23.08
C PRO A 284 2.85 -12.28 22.12
N VAL A 285 2.66 -12.53 20.83
CA VAL A 285 2.51 -11.46 19.83
C VAL A 285 1.13 -10.81 19.96
N VAL A 286 0.09 -11.63 20.17
CA VAL A 286 -1.28 -11.13 20.37
C VAL A 286 -1.37 -10.33 21.66
N GLU A 287 -0.80 -10.82 22.76
CA GLU A 287 -0.75 -10.10 24.04
C GLU A 287 0.01 -8.77 23.93
N LYS A 288 1.17 -8.77 23.25
CA LYS A 288 1.94 -7.55 23.01
C LYS A 288 1.13 -6.52 22.21
N VAL A 289 0.45 -6.94 21.14
CA VAL A 289 -0.38 -6.06 20.32
C VAL A 289 -1.59 -5.55 21.10
N ALA A 290 -2.22 -6.43 21.89
CA ALA A 290 -3.35 -6.09 22.77
C ALA A 290 -2.93 -5.00 23.78
N HIS A 291 -1.77 -5.17 24.43
CA HIS A 291 -1.23 -4.18 25.36
C HIS A 291 -0.95 -2.84 24.67
N VAL A 292 -0.25 -2.84 23.53
CA VAL A 292 0.09 -1.60 22.80
C VAL A 292 -1.17 -0.87 22.32
N THR A 293 -2.18 -1.61 21.89
CA THR A 293 -3.43 -1.07 21.32
C THR A 293 -4.47 -0.76 22.41
N LYS A 294 -4.22 -1.17 23.66
CA LYS A 294 -5.15 -1.04 24.80
C LYS A 294 -6.50 -1.71 24.56
N VAL A 295 -6.48 -2.90 23.97
CA VAL A 295 -7.66 -3.74 23.69
C VAL A 295 -7.40 -5.17 24.17
N THR A 296 -8.41 -6.02 24.21
CA THR A 296 -8.24 -7.43 24.62
C THR A 296 -7.57 -8.27 23.51
N PRO A 297 -6.90 -9.38 23.86
CA PRO A 297 -6.39 -10.34 22.86
C PRO A 297 -7.47 -10.82 21.88
N VAL A 298 -8.70 -11.04 22.36
CA VAL A 298 -9.84 -11.42 21.51
C VAL A 298 -10.16 -10.34 20.50
N GLN A 299 -10.21 -9.07 20.92
CA GLN A 299 -10.43 -7.95 20.01
C GLN A 299 -9.32 -7.85 18.96
N VAL A 300 -8.05 -8.09 19.33
CA VAL A 300 -6.94 -8.17 18.36
C VAL A 300 -7.20 -9.28 17.33
N LEU A 301 -7.54 -10.50 17.77
CA LEU A 301 -7.78 -11.61 16.86
C LEU A 301 -8.92 -11.32 15.86
N LEU A 302 -10.05 -10.82 16.36
CA LEU A 302 -11.20 -10.48 15.52
C LEU A 302 -10.91 -9.32 14.57
N ARG A 303 -10.27 -8.26 15.08
CA ARG A 303 -9.93 -7.10 14.26
C ARG A 303 -8.91 -7.44 13.18
N TRP A 304 -7.97 -8.33 13.47
CA TRP A 304 -7.01 -8.81 12.48
C TRP A 304 -7.72 -9.49 11.31
N VAL A 305 -8.69 -10.37 11.59
CA VAL A 305 -9.47 -11.05 10.55
C VAL A 305 -10.28 -10.05 9.71
N LEU A 306 -10.93 -9.08 10.34
CA LEU A 306 -11.65 -8.01 9.64
C LEU A 306 -10.72 -7.18 8.73
N GLN A 307 -9.54 -6.80 9.21
CA GLN A 307 -8.54 -6.06 8.42
C GLN A 307 -7.93 -6.89 7.29
N LYS A 308 -8.09 -8.22 7.31
CA LYS A 308 -7.76 -9.11 6.19
C LYS A 308 -8.85 -9.20 5.13
N GLY A 309 -9.96 -8.49 5.29
CA GLY A 309 -11.06 -8.48 4.34
C GLY A 309 -12.07 -9.62 4.55
N TYR A 310 -12.02 -10.31 5.69
CA TYR A 310 -12.97 -11.37 6.03
C TYR A 310 -14.04 -10.82 6.98
N ALA A 311 -15.31 -11.11 6.71
CA ALA A 311 -16.35 -10.97 7.73
C ALA A 311 -16.13 -11.99 8.87
N ILE A 312 -16.68 -11.76 10.06
CA ILE A 312 -16.48 -12.62 11.24
C ILE A 312 -17.81 -13.01 11.89
N ILE A 313 -17.85 -14.20 12.49
CA ILE A 313 -19.00 -14.70 13.27
C ILE A 313 -18.57 -15.25 14.64
N PRO A 314 -17.99 -14.43 15.53
CA PRO A 314 -17.58 -14.90 16.85
C PRO A 314 -18.79 -15.45 17.64
N LYS A 315 -18.59 -16.60 18.30
CA LYS A 315 -19.56 -17.21 19.20
C LYS A 315 -19.12 -17.00 20.66
N SER A 316 -20.06 -16.66 21.53
CA SER A 316 -19.86 -16.64 22.98
C SER A 316 -21.18 -16.90 23.70
N THR A 317 -21.10 -17.46 24.91
CA THR A 317 -22.23 -17.62 25.85
C THR A 317 -22.08 -16.74 27.08
N HIS A 318 -21.08 -15.85 27.10
CA HIS A 318 -20.83 -14.91 28.18
C HIS A 318 -21.16 -13.49 27.71
N LYS A 319 -22.05 -12.81 28.43
CA LYS A 319 -22.52 -11.45 28.13
C LYS A 319 -21.38 -10.48 27.81
N ASP A 320 -20.40 -10.36 28.70
CA ASP A 320 -19.29 -9.40 28.54
C ASP A 320 -18.47 -9.65 27.27
N ARG A 321 -18.27 -10.92 26.90
CA ARG A 321 -17.55 -11.28 25.67
C ARG A 321 -18.37 -10.98 24.42
N ILE A 322 -19.69 -11.19 24.47
CA ILE A 322 -20.59 -10.84 23.35
C ILE A 322 -20.49 -9.35 23.06
N GLU A 323 -20.54 -8.53 24.11
CA GLU A 323 -20.40 -7.07 24.03
C GLU A 323 -19.01 -6.66 23.52
N GLN A 324 -17.94 -7.18 24.13
CA GLN A 324 -16.56 -6.87 23.70
C GLN A 324 -16.29 -7.22 22.23
N ASN A 325 -16.91 -8.30 21.71
CA ASN A 325 -16.72 -8.74 20.33
C ASN A 325 -17.31 -7.78 19.29
N THR A 326 -18.17 -6.82 19.67
CA THR A 326 -18.64 -5.76 18.75
C THR A 326 -17.79 -4.50 18.80
N GLN A 327 -17.02 -4.31 19.87
CA GLN A 327 -16.16 -3.15 20.10
C GLN A 327 -14.85 -3.28 19.32
N LEU A 328 -14.95 -3.27 17.99
CA LEU A 328 -13.82 -3.44 17.07
C LEU A 328 -13.45 -2.15 16.32
N ASP A 329 -13.98 -1.00 16.75
CA ASP A 329 -13.76 0.31 16.11
C ASP A 329 -12.40 0.92 16.48
N PHE A 330 -11.33 0.19 16.16
CA PHE A 330 -9.94 0.60 16.28
C PHE A 330 -9.17 0.04 15.08
N GLU A 331 -7.88 0.35 14.91
CA GLU A 331 -7.05 -0.32 13.90
C GLU A 331 -5.88 -1.01 14.58
N LEU A 332 -5.66 -2.27 14.21
CA LEU A 332 -4.37 -2.91 14.36
C LEU A 332 -3.44 -2.27 13.35
N ASN A 333 -2.87 -1.15 13.76
CA ASN A 333 -1.69 -0.64 13.12
C ASN A 333 -0.57 -1.64 13.36
N ASN A 334 0.30 -1.80 12.37
CA ASN A 334 1.62 -2.39 12.57
C ASN A 334 2.14 -1.79 13.89
N PRO A 335 2.43 -2.58 14.95
CA PRO A 335 2.93 -2.02 16.20
C PRO A 335 4.05 -1.10 15.77
N LYS A 336 3.84 0.20 15.96
CA LYS A 336 4.62 1.24 15.30
C LYS A 336 6.06 0.77 15.33
N SER A 337 6.70 0.63 14.17
CA SER A 337 8.15 0.49 14.15
C SER A 337 8.70 1.83 14.61
N ASN A 338 8.51 2.18 15.88
CA ASN A 338 9.24 3.26 16.55
C ASN A 338 10.75 2.95 16.52
N GLU A 339 11.15 1.78 16.01
CA GLU A 339 12.51 1.43 15.68
C GLU A 339 13.00 1.97 14.33
N GLU A 340 12.11 2.17 13.33
CA GLU A 340 12.51 2.54 11.96
C GLU A 340 11.68 3.65 11.30
N TRP A 341 12.36 4.59 10.61
CA TRP A 341 11.75 5.62 9.75
C TRP A 341 12.12 5.45 8.27
N THR A 342 11.34 6.04 7.36
CA THR A 342 11.66 6.08 5.92
C THR A 342 11.18 7.38 5.28
N CYS A 343 11.60 7.61 4.03
CA CYS A 343 11.08 8.68 3.18
C CYS A 343 10.18 8.07 2.11
N LEU A 344 9.21 8.84 1.63
CA LEU A 344 8.29 8.47 0.56
C LEU A 344 8.44 9.48 -0.58
N ALA A 345 8.44 9.02 -1.83
CA ALA A 345 8.35 9.86 -3.00
C ALA A 345 7.45 9.23 -4.06
N SER A 346 6.90 10.05 -4.94
CA SER A 346 5.91 9.61 -5.91
C SER A 346 5.90 10.52 -7.14
N VAL A 347 5.49 9.95 -8.27
CA VAL A 347 5.09 10.69 -9.47
C VAL A 347 3.60 10.48 -9.67
N VAL A 348 2.87 11.58 -9.82
CA VAL A 348 1.44 11.58 -10.06
C VAL A 348 1.15 12.22 -11.41
N MET A 349 0.30 11.56 -12.18
CA MET A 349 -0.19 12.04 -13.46
C MET A 349 -1.49 12.81 -13.24
N GLU A 350 -1.59 14.00 -13.84
CA GLU A 350 -2.84 14.73 -14.03
C GLU A 350 -3.28 14.56 -15.49
N CYS A 351 -4.53 14.16 -15.71
CA CYS A 351 -5.17 14.13 -17.03
C CYS A 351 -6.66 14.42 -16.85
N ASP A 352 -7.21 15.37 -17.60
CA ASP A 352 -8.62 15.78 -17.52
C ASP A 352 -9.09 16.10 -16.08
N SER A 353 -8.25 16.81 -15.31
CA SER A 353 -8.47 17.11 -13.88
C SER A 353 -8.51 15.90 -12.94
N SER A 354 -8.21 14.70 -13.43
CA SER A 354 -8.05 13.48 -12.61
C SER A 354 -6.57 13.28 -12.25
N PHE A 355 -6.31 12.92 -10.99
CA PHE A 355 -4.96 12.66 -10.50
C PHE A 355 -4.78 11.16 -10.22
N ASN A 356 -3.78 10.55 -10.86
CA ASN A 356 -3.47 9.13 -10.73
C ASN A 356 -2.01 8.93 -10.32
N VAL A 357 -1.77 8.25 -9.18
CA VAL A 357 -0.40 7.90 -8.77
C VAL A 357 0.12 6.87 -9.77
N VAL A 358 1.15 7.23 -10.54
CA VAL A 358 1.73 6.35 -11.56
C VAL A 358 3.04 5.71 -11.09
N SER A 359 3.65 6.29 -10.05
CA SER A 359 4.82 5.73 -9.41
C SER A 359 4.91 6.12 -7.93
N LEU A 360 5.40 5.20 -7.11
CA LEU A 360 5.62 5.40 -5.69
C LEU A 360 6.86 4.62 -5.23
N ALA A 361 7.64 5.21 -4.34
CA ALA A 361 8.71 4.48 -3.67
C ALA A 361 9.00 4.98 -2.26
N THR A 362 9.51 4.10 -1.41
CA THR A 362 10.12 4.46 -0.13
C THR A 362 11.60 4.12 -0.12
N GLY A 363 12.39 4.83 0.69
CA GLY A 363 13.77 4.43 0.92
C GLY A 363 14.71 5.58 1.28
N THR A 364 15.83 5.22 1.89
CA THR A 364 16.78 6.15 2.53
C THR A 364 18.25 5.72 2.38
N LYS A 365 18.52 4.65 1.62
CA LYS A 365 19.81 3.96 1.61
C LYS A 365 20.50 4.06 0.26
N CYS A 366 21.82 4.01 0.27
CA CYS A 366 22.68 3.87 -0.91
C CYS A 366 23.68 2.74 -0.68
N ILE A 367 24.06 2.02 -1.73
CA ILE A 367 25.15 1.05 -1.62
C ILE A 367 26.51 1.77 -1.60
N GLY A 368 27.46 1.25 -0.82
CA GLY A 368 28.84 1.72 -0.82
C GLY A 368 29.58 1.38 -2.11
N GLY A 369 30.69 2.07 -2.41
CA GLY A 369 31.46 1.87 -3.65
C GLY A 369 31.86 0.41 -3.88
N ASN A 370 32.27 -0.30 -2.83
CA ASN A 370 32.70 -1.70 -2.91
C ASN A 370 31.55 -2.70 -3.17
N ALA A 371 30.31 -2.28 -2.97
CA ALA A 371 29.12 -3.11 -3.22
C ALA A 371 28.49 -2.85 -4.60
N MET A 372 29.00 -1.86 -5.35
CA MET A 372 28.56 -1.59 -6.72
C MET A 372 28.98 -2.73 -7.65
N VAL A 373 28.11 -3.09 -8.59
CA VAL A 373 28.37 -4.12 -9.59
C VAL A 373 28.38 -3.54 -11.00
N MET A 374 29.15 -4.16 -11.88
CA MET A 374 29.35 -3.69 -13.27
C MET A 374 28.27 -4.19 -14.25
N ASP A 375 27.48 -5.19 -13.85
CA ASP A 375 26.49 -5.87 -14.71
C ASP A 375 25.10 -5.18 -14.75
N GLY A 376 24.94 -4.05 -14.06
CA GLY A 376 23.69 -3.29 -14.04
C GLY A 376 22.53 -3.93 -13.28
N THR A 377 22.74 -5.04 -12.56
CA THR A 377 21.69 -5.80 -11.84
C THR A 377 21.26 -5.17 -10.51
N VAL A 378 22.04 -4.21 -9.98
CA VAL A 378 21.81 -3.56 -8.69
C VAL A 378 21.36 -2.12 -8.86
N VAL A 379 20.45 -1.70 -7.99
CA VAL A 379 20.11 -0.28 -7.82
C VAL A 379 21.06 0.37 -6.82
N ASN A 380 21.94 1.24 -7.31
CA ASN A 380 22.99 1.84 -6.49
C ASN A 380 22.48 2.84 -5.44
N ASP A 381 21.35 3.48 -5.72
CA ASP A 381 20.76 4.50 -4.85
C ASP A 381 19.27 4.18 -4.68
N SER A 382 18.92 3.83 -3.45
CA SER A 382 17.59 3.44 -3.02
C SER A 382 16.92 4.53 -2.18
N HIS A 383 17.29 5.81 -2.36
CA HIS A 383 16.47 6.89 -1.83
C HIS A 383 15.13 6.94 -2.56
N ALA A 384 14.09 7.31 -1.81
CA ALA A 384 12.72 7.35 -2.29
C ALA A 384 12.59 8.12 -3.61
N GLU A 385 13.21 9.29 -3.73
CA GLU A 385 13.11 10.15 -4.92
C GLU A 385 13.71 9.48 -6.17
N VAL A 386 14.83 8.77 -5.97
CA VAL A 386 15.52 8.04 -7.04
C VAL A 386 14.71 6.83 -7.48
N LEU A 387 14.17 6.07 -6.53
CA LEU A 387 13.35 4.89 -6.83
C LEU A 387 12.01 5.28 -7.46
N ALA A 388 11.36 6.34 -7.01
CA ALA A 388 10.14 6.87 -7.60
C ALA A 388 10.38 7.28 -9.06
N ARG A 389 11.44 8.03 -9.35
CA ARG A 389 11.80 8.33 -10.74
C ARG A 389 12.02 7.06 -11.57
N ARG A 390 12.72 6.04 -11.05
CA ARG A 390 13.00 4.79 -11.79
C ARG A 390 11.74 3.96 -12.04
N ASN A 391 10.83 3.92 -11.08
CA ASN A 391 9.50 3.32 -11.26
C ASN A 391 8.65 4.10 -12.26
N PHE A 392 8.76 5.43 -12.28
CA PHE A 392 8.14 6.24 -13.33
C PHE A 392 8.69 5.91 -14.73
N LEU A 393 9.99 5.65 -14.89
CA LEU A 393 10.52 5.18 -16.17
C LEU A 393 9.91 3.83 -16.59
N ARG A 394 9.65 2.92 -15.63
CA ARG A 394 8.95 1.66 -15.92
C ARG A 394 7.52 1.93 -16.40
N TYR A 395 6.82 2.86 -15.76
CA TYR A 395 5.50 3.30 -16.18
C TYR A 395 5.53 3.83 -17.62
N LEU A 396 6.46 4.73 -17.97
CA LEU A 396 6.58 5.26 -19.33
C LEU A 396 6.84 4.15 -20.37
N TYR A 397 7.76 3.22 -20.08
CA TYR A 397 8.00 2.08 -20.99
C TYR A 397 6.75 1.21 -21.18
N ASP A 398 6.03 0.92 -20.10
CA ASP A 398 4.80 0.12 -20.14
C ASP A 398 3.72 0.83 -20.97
N GLN A 399 3.56 2.15 -20.81
CA GLN A 399 2.64 2.95 -21.63
C GLN A 399 3.04 2.97 -23.10
N MET A 400 4.33 3.01 -23.42
CA MET A 400 4.82 2.89 -24.81
C MET A 400 4.54 1.49 -25.39
N GLU A 401 4.76 0.43 -24.61
CA GLU A 401 4.41 -0.96 -25.00
C GLU A 401 2.91 -1.09 -25.28
N MET A 402 2.06 -0.54 -24.40
CA MET A 402 0.61 -0.47 -24.59
C MET A 402 0.23 0.29 -25.86
N CYS A 403 0.89 1.42 -26.15
CA CYS A 403 0.67 2.20 -27.37
C CYS A 403 1.00 1.37 -28.62
N VAL A 404 2.11 0.64 -28.63
CA VAL A 404 2.47 -0.29 -29.74
C VAL A 404 1.46 -1.42 -29.89
N GLN A 405 0.88 -1.89 -28.79
CA GLN A 405 -0.15 -2.93 -28.76
C GLN A 405 -1.57 -2.41 -29.07
N SER A 406 -1.73 -1.13 -29.43
CA SER A 406 -3.04 -0.49 -29.64
C SER A 406 -3.96 -0.54 -28.41
N CYS A 407 -3.40 -0.66 -27.21
CA CYS A 407 -4.08 -0.50 -25.94
C CYS A 407 -4.17 0.99 -25.55
N PRO A 408 -5.11 1.39 -24.67
CA PRO A 408 -5.16 2.75 -24.12
C PRO A 408 -3.82 3.14 -23.49
N SER A 409 -3.27 4.29 -23.91
CA SER A 409 -1.96 4.77 -23.48
C SER A 409 -1.90 6.28 -23.43
N ILE A 410 -1.09 6.84 -22.53
CA ILE A 410 -0.77 8.27 -22.47
C ILE A 410 0.06 8.77 -23.66
N PHE A 411 0.56 7.85 -24.50
CA PHE A 411 1.32 8.18 -25.70
C PHE A 411 0.50 7.98 -26.97
N THR A 412 0.80 8.80 -27.96
CA THR A 412 0.55 8.50 -29.37
C THR A 412 1.89 8.23 -30.04
N LYS A 413 1.91 7.33 -31.04
CA LYS A 413 3.12 7.07 -31.81
C LYS A 413 3.05 7.85 -33.13
N ASN A 414 4.02 8.75 -33.35
CA ASN A 414 4.17 9.48 -34.60
C ASN A 414 5.54 9.11 -35.20
N ASN A 415 5.54 8.52 -36.40
CA ASN A 415 6.73 7.90 -36.98
C ASN A 415 7.35 6.84 -36.02
N GLN A 416 8.67 6.88 -35.84
CA GLN A 416 9.39 6.00 -34.90
C GLN A 416 9.43 6.54 -33.45
N LYS A 417 8.84 7.71 -33.17
CA LYS A 417 8.89 8.35 -31.84
C LYS A 417 7.52 8.39 -31.15
N PHE A 418 7.56 8.47 -29.83
CA PHE A 418 6.38 8.58 -28.97
C PHE A 418 6.17 10.04 -28.57
N LEU A 419 4.96 10.53 -28.76
CA LEU A 419 4.51 11.86 -28.35
C LEU A 419 3.52 11.72 -27.20
N LEU A 420 3.79 12.43 -26.10
CA LEU A 420 2.90 12.48 -24.95
C LEU A 420 1.59 13.16 -25.37
N ARG A 421 0.44 12.58 -25.00
CA ARG A 421 -0.86 13.17 -25.32
C ARG A 421 -1.01 14.54 -24.66
N SER A 422 -1.68 15.44 -25.38
CA SER A 422 -2.07 16.74 -24.83
C SER A 422 -2.93 16.57 -23.56
N GLY A 423 -2.72 17.44 -22.58
CA GLY A 423 -3.43 17.42 -21.30
C GLY A 423 -2.81 16.54 -20.22
N VAL A 424 -1.83 15.67 -20.56
CA VAL A 424 -1.11 14.87 -19.57
C VAL A 424 -0.01 15.69 -18.91
N LYS A 425 -0.06 15.82 -17.58
CA LYS A 425 0.93 16.52 -16.76
C LYS A 425 1.47 15.61 -15.66
N PHE A 426 2.67 15.91 -15.18
CA PHE A 426 3.31 15.13 -14.11
C PHE A 426 3.74 15.99 -12.94
N HIS A 427 3.43 15.51 -11.73
CA HIS A 427 3.74 16.15 -10.46
C HIS A 427 4.62 15.22 -9.64
N PHE A 428 5.68 15.77 -9.04
CA PHE A 428 6.59 15.01 -8.20
C PHE A 428 6.32 15.32 -6.73
N TYR A 429 6.12 14.30 -5.91
CA TYR A 429 5.98 14.43 -4.47
C TYR A 429 7.17 13.78 -3.76
N THR A 430 7.69 14.42 -2.70
CA THR A 430 8.60 13.81 -1.73
C THR A 430 8.20 14.20 -0.32
N SER A 431 8.22 13.26 0.62
CA SER A 431 7.79 13.49 1.99
C SER A 431 8.69 14.43 2.78
N GLN A 432 9.91 14.64 2.31
CA GLN A 432 10.92 15.50 2.92
C GLN A 432 11.71 16.26 1.87
N VAL A 433 12.35 17.35 2.28
CA VAL A 433 13.30 18.10 1.45
C VAL A 433 14.41 17.15 0.97
N PRO A 434 14.75 17.15 -0.33
CA PRO A 434 15.74 16.23 -0.87
C PRO A 434 17.10 16.46 -0.22
N CYS A 435 17.79 15.38 0.16
CA CYS A 435 19.10 15.51 0.79
C CYS A 435 20.11 16.23 -0.11
N GLY A 436 21.05 16.95 0.49
CA GLY A 436 22.07 17.71 -0.23
C GLY A 436 21.98 19.20 0.09
N ASP A 437 22.11 20.02 -0.95
CA ASP A 437 22.11 21.47 -0.84
C ASP A 437 20.76 22.04 -0.39
N ALA A 438 19.65 21.46 -0.86
CA ALA A 438 18.30 21.92 -0.49
C ALA A 438 17.98 21.74 1.01
N SER A 439 18.67 20.84 1.69
CA SER A 439 18.49 20.59 3.13
C SER A 439 19.31 21.52 4.04
N ILE A 440 20.13 22.42 3.48
CA ILE A 440 20.97 23.37 4.22
C ILE A 440 20.16 24.64 4.48
N ILE A 441 19.24 24.53 5.44
CA ILE A 441 18.23 25.56 5.73
C ILE A 441 18.61 26.28 7.03
N PRO A 442 18.64 27.62 7.07
CA PRO A 442 18.85 28.37 8.32
C PRO A 442 17.80 28.02 9.39
N MET A 443 18.24 27.83 10.63
CA MET A 443 17.35 27.63 11.77
C MET A 443 16.82 28.98 12.25
N ASP A 444 15.51 29.11 12.43
CA ASP A 444 14.91 30.35 12.95
C ASP A 444 15.18 30.48 14.47
N THR A 445 15.73 31.62 14.90
CA THR A 445 16.14 31.89 16.30
C THR A 445 15.02 32.42 17.17
N THR A 446 13.80 32.54 16.63
CA THR A 446 12.65 33.07 17.36
C THR A 446 12.02 32.09 18.36
N ILE A 447 12.33 30.79 18.27
CA ILE A 447 11.72 29.73 19.11
C ILE A 447 12.49 29.50 20.43
N ASP A 448 13.75 29.93 20.53
CA ASP A 448 14.62 29.63 21.69
C ASP A 448 14.69 30.74 22.76
N LYS A 449 13.87 31.79 22.66
CA LYS A 449 13.83 32.84 23.70
C LYS A 449 13.27 32.33 25.03
N ASP A 450 12.29 31.44 25.02
CA ASP A 450 11.64 30.96 26.25
C ASP A 450 12.53 30.03 27.10
N ASN A 451 13.50 29.33 26.49
CA ASN A 451 14.45 28.47 27.21
C ASN A 451 15.71 29.21 27.70
N CYS A 452 16.05 30.36 27.10
CA CYS A 452 17.23 31.13 27.49
C CYS A 452 17.00 31.93 28.78
N ASP A 453 15.77 32.40 29.01
CA ASP A 453 15.43 33.21 30.19
C ASP A 453 15.32 32.40 31.49
N GLN A 454 15.15 31.06 31.42
CA GLN A 454 15.19 30.20 32.61
C GLN A 454 16.61 29.90 33.11
N LYS A 455 17.63 29.94 32.23
CA LYS A 455 19.03 29.70 32.61
C LYS A 455 19.77 30.96 33.07
N ARG A 456 19.21 32.16 32.87
CA ARG A 456 19.83 33.44 33.27
C ARG A 456 19.68 33.82 34.74
N LYS A 457 18.98 33.02 35.56
CA LYS A 457 18.82 33.31 37.00
C LYS A 457 19.90 32.75 37.92
N HIS A 458 20.92 32.03 37.42
CA HIS A 458 22.00 31.48 38.25
C HIS A 458 23.38 31.65 37.59
N SER A 459 23.89 32.88 37.53
CA SER A 459 25.32 33.20 37.71
C SER A 459 25.54 34.70 37.51
N GLU A 460 25.46 35.46 38.60
CA GLU A 460 26.03 36.80 38.66
C GLU A 460 27.56 36.69 38.84
N GLY A 461 28.29 37.41 38.00
CA GLY A 461 29.74 37.60 38.13
C GLY A 461 30.55 37.00 36.97
N GLU A 462 30.59 37.69 35.84
CA GLU A 462 31.82 38.03 35.08
C GLU A 462 31.49 38.66 33.73
N SER A 463 32.27 39.70 33.39
CA SER A 463 32.31 40.50 32.16
C SER A 463 31.74 39.83 30.90
N SER A 464 30.54 40.24 30.45
CA SER A 464 29.87 39.64 29.30
C SER A 464 30.20 40.36 27.98
N ILE A 465 31.23 39.83 27.29
CA ILE A 465 31.38 39.98 25.84
C ILE A 465 30.06 39.57 25.19
N VAL A 466 29.44 40.47 24.42
CA VAL A 466 28.26 40.17 23.60
C VAL A 466 28.67 39.11 22.56
N LYS A 467 28.55 37.82 22.90
CA LYS A 467 28.63 36.73 21.92
C LYS A 467 27.46 36.93 20.96
N LYS A 468 27.72 37.47 19.76
CA LYS A 468 26.78 37.43 18.64
C LYS A 468 26.33 35.98 18.48
N ILE A 469 25.07 35.70 18.77
CA ILE A 469 24.46 34.40 18.52
C ILE A 469 24.51 34.19 17.01
N LYS A 470 25.39 33.30 16.53
CA LYS A 470 25.41 32.91 15.12
C LYS A 470 24.19 32.03 14.85
N LEU A 471 23.41 32.37 13.84
CA LEU A 471 22.30 31.57 13.32
C LEU A 471 22.84 30.17 12.94
N ASP A 472 22.23 29.08 13.43
CA ASP A 472 22.61 27.71 13.03
C ASP A 472 21.87 27.30 11.75
N VAL A 473 22.26 26.17 11.15
CA VAL A 473 21.63 25.60 9.95
C VAL A 473 21.27 24.14 10.17
N HIS A 474 20.17 23.69 9.55
CA HIS A 474 19.90 22.27 9.36
C HIS A 474 21.02 21.66 8.52
N ARG A 475 21.71 20.66 9.09
CA ARG A 475 22.91 20.07 8.50
C ARG A 475 22.56 18.94 7.54
N THR A 476 23.41 18.75 6.53
CA THR A 476 23.29 17.64 5.59
C THR A 476 24.39 16.61 5.81
N GLY A 477 24.06 15.33 5.71
CA GLY A 477 25.07 14.27 5.70
C GLY A 477 25.85 14.20 4.38
N ALA A 478 25.36 14.86 3.32
CA ALA A 478 26.00 14.88 2.01
C ALA A 478 27.19 15.85 2.00
N LYS A 479 28.32 15.40 1.47
CA LYS A 479 29.59 16.16 1.47
C LYS A 479 29.87 16.73 0.09
N PRO A 480 30.50 17.90 -0.06
CA PRO A 480 30.96 18.38 -1.36
C PRO A 480 31.84 17.32 -2.04
N ILE A 481 31.74 17.20 -3.36
CA ILE A 481 32.65 16.33 -4.13
C ILE A 481 34.07 16.92 -4.09
N GLU A 482 35.08 16.06 -4.22
CA GLU A 482 36.49 16.46 -4.12
C GLU A 482 36.91 17.46 -5.20
N THR A 483 36.24 17.45 -6.37
CA THR A 483 36.51 18.34 -7.49
C THR A 483 35.77 19.68 -7.40
N ASP A 484 34.90 19.91 -6.41
CA ASP A 484 34.27 21.20 -6.21
C ASP A 484 35.16 22.09 -5.35
N LEU A 485 35.40 23.34 -5.77
CA LEU A 485 36.21 24.28 -5.00
C LEU A 485 35.50 24.73 -3.71
N ARG A 486 34.17 24.61 -3.65
CA ARG A 486 33.36 24.94 -2.48
C ARG A 486 33.35 23.75 -1.52
N GLN A 487 34.29 23.74 -0.58
CA GLN A 487 34.35 22.75 0.49
C GLN A 487 33.70 23.28 1.79
N ASP A 488 33.15 22.37 2.59
CA ASP A 488 32.50 22.74 3.87
C ASP A 488 33.56 23.27 4.87
N PRO A 489 33.45 24.52 5.37
CA PRO A 489 34.42 25.08 6.31
C PRO A 489 34.40 24.36 7.67
N LYS A 490 33.25 23.77 8.03
CA LYS A 490 32.96 23.17 9.34
C LYS A 490 33.14 24.17 10.50
N GLY A 491 32.92 25.46 10.23
CA GLY A 491 32.80 26.48 11.26
C GLY A 491 31.50 26.37 12.04
N ASP A 492 31.27 27.30 12.96
CA ASP A 492 30.08 27.32 13.79
C ASP A 492 28.85 27.87 13.05
N GLY A 493 27.67 27.30 13.35
CA GLY A 493 26.40 27.78 12.83
C GLY A 493 26.30 27.74 11.30
N ILE A 494 25.88 28.87 10.71
CA ILE A 494 25.76 29.08 9.26
C ILE A 494 27.07 28.87 8.48
N ASP A 495 28.23 28.98 9.15
CA ASP A 495 29.55 28.77 8.54
C ASP A 495 29.94 27.28 8.44
N TYR A 496 29.08 26.37 8.91
CA TYR A 496 29.39 24.92 8.90
C TYR A 496 29.39 24.35 7.48
N HIS A 497 28.39 24.70 6.68
CA HIS A 497 28.21 24.21 5.32
C HIS A 497 28.29 25.34 4.30
N VAL A 498 28.94 25.06 3.16
CA VAL A 498 28.88 25.94 1.99
C VAL A 498 27.66 25.59 1.12
N ARG A 499 26.87 26.57 0.73
CA ARG A 499 25.76 26.35 -0.22
C ARG A 499 26.25 26.36 -1.66
N GLY A 500 25.53 25.68 -2.54
CA GLY A 500 25.78 25.67 -3.97
C GLY A 500 26.79 24.62 -4.46
N ALA A 501 27.50 23.96 -3.55
CA ALA A 501 28.42 22.88 -3.90
C ALA A 501 27.68 21.65 -4.43
N VAL A 502 28.29 20.94 -5.38
CA VAL A 502 27.80 19.61 -5.79
C VAL A 502 28.20 18.59 -4.73
N ARG A 503 27.23 17.82 -4.24
CA ARG A 503 27.41 16.96 -3.07
C ARG A 503 27.22 15.48 -3.38
N ILE A 504 27.97 14.65 -2.68
CA ILE A 504 27.88 13.19 -2.66
C ILE A 504 27.25 12.72 -1.35
N LYS A 505 26.39 11.71 -1.43
CA LYS A 505 25.74 11.14 -0.27
C LYS A 505 26.76 10.49 0.67
N PRO A 506 26.49 10.45 1.98
CA PRO A 506 27.32 9.66 2.89
C PRO A 506 27.10 8.17 2.62
N GLY A 507 28.19 7.38 2.65
CA GLY A 507 28.10 5.91 2.73
C GLY A 507 28.08 5.46 4.20
N ARG A 508 27.47 4.31 4.49
CA ARG A 508 27.70 3.60 5.76
C ARG A 508 28.85 2.61 5.53
N GLY A 509 30.00 2.89 6.13
CA GLY A 509 31.26 2.22 5.80
C GLY A 509 31.89 2.90 4.59
N ASP A 510 31.97 2.20 3.46
CA ASP A 510 32.61 2.70 2.25
C ASP A 510 31.85 3.89 1.64
N ARG A 511 32.59 4.91 1.21
CA ARG A 511 32.02 6.08 0.52
C ARG A 511 31.22 5.60 -0.71
N THR A 512 30.00 6.11 -0.86
CA THR A 512 29.19 5.86 -2.06
C THR A 512 29.64 6.79 -3.19
N LYS A 513 29.50 6.35 -4.45
CA LYS A 513 29.69 7.21 -5.63
C LYS A 513 28.41 7.98 -6.02
N SER A 514 27.39 8.01 -5.16
CA SER A 514 26.06 8.56 -5.50
C SER A 514 25.92 10.02 -5.09
N LEU A 515 25.63 10.90 -6.06
CA LEU A 515 25.31 12.32 -5.80
C LEU A 515 24.05 12.48 -4.94
N SER A 516 23.93 13.63 -4.28
CA SER A 516 22.79 14.01 -3.45
C SER A 516 21.47 14.02 -4.23
N CYS A 517 20.33 13.92 -3.54
CA CYS A 517 19.03 14.00 -4.19
C CYS A 517 18.79 15.39 -4.79
N SER A 518 19.26 16.45 -4.12
CA SER A 518 19.20 17.84 -4.62
C SER A 518 19.87 17.96 -5.98
N ASP A 519 21.14 17.53 -6.10
CA ASP A 519 21.90 17.64 -7.36
C ASP A 519 21.29 16.76 -8.46
N LYS A 520 20.79 15.58 -8.09
CA LYS A 520 20.12 14.69 -9.04
C LYS A 520 18.83 15.30 -9.58
N MET A 521 18.01 15.89 -8.72
CA MET A 521 16.77 16.54 -9.12
C MET A 521 17.05 17.75 -10.01
N ALA A 522 18.02 18.60 -9.68
CA ALA A 522 18.47 19.69 -10.54
C ALA A 522 18.82 19.20 -11.96
N LYS A 523 19.58 18.10 -12.05
CA LYS A 523 19.90 17.47 -13.33
C LYS A 523 18.67 16.92 -14.04
N TRP A 524 17.74 16.30 -13.32
CA TRP A 524 16.52 15.74 -13.92
C TRP A 524 15.61 16.83 -14.49
N LEU A 525 15.50 17.97 -13.80
CA LEU A 525 14.75 19.13 -14.28
C LEU A 525 15.40 19.72 -15.54
N TYR A 526 16.72 19.90 -15.53
CA TYR A 526 17.43 20.50 -16.67
C TYR A 526 17.55 19.57 -17.89
N CYS A 527 17.92 18.30 -17.67
CA CYS A 527 18.24 17.38 -18.77
C CYS A 527 17.03 16.58 -19.28
N GLY A 528 15.90 16.61 -18.58
CA GLY A 528 14.73 15.77 -18.86
C GLY A 528 14.57 14.65 -17.82
N PHE A 529 13.34 14.52 -17.31
CA PHE A 529 13.03 13.57 -16.26
C PHE A 529 13.12 12.11 -16.75
N GLU A 530 12.98 11.88 -18.05
CA GLU A 530 13.09 10.59 -18.74
C GLU A 530 14.52 10.01 -18.73
N GLY A 531 15.54 10.87 -18.86
CA GLY A 531 16.93 10.46 -19.03
C GLY A 531 17.30 9.94 -20.43
N ALA A 532 18.59 9.70 -20.64
CA ALA A 532 19.18 9.42 -21.96
C ALA A 532 18.46 8.37 -22.83
N LEU A 533 18.20 7.15 -22.32
CA LEU A 533 17.61 6.08 -23.15
C LEU A 533 16.21 6.46 -23.63
N LEU A 534 15.29 6.82 -22.71
CA LEU A 534 13.93 7.19 -23.10
C LEU A 534 13.89 8.44 -24.00
N SER A 535 14.84 9.37 -23.85
CA SER A 535 14.90 10.56 -24.70
C SER A 535 15.08 10.26 -26.19
N THR A 536 15.65 9.10 -26.55
CA THR A 536 15.77 8.72 -27.97
C THR A 536 14.45 8.25 -28.56
N LEU A 537 13.55 7.72 -27.73
CA LEU A 537 12.22 7.23 -28.12
C LEU A 537 11.16 8.32 -28.11
N LEU A 538 11.41 9.41 -27.40
CA LEU A 538 10.44 10.49 -27.26
C LEU A 538 10.61 11.57 -28.34
N GLN A 539 9.49 12.14 -28.75
CA GLN A 539 9.47 13.35 -29.58
C GLN A 539 9.86 14.58 -28.76
N GLU A 540 9.41 14.66 -27.50
CA GLU A 540 9.67 15.75 -26.57
C GLU A 540 10.05 15.21 -25.18
N GLY A 541 10.87 15.96 -24.44
CA GLY A 541 11.29 15.59 -23.09
C GLY A 541 10.14 15.64 -22.07
N ILE A 542 10.25 14.86 -21.00
CA ILE A 542 9.24 14.88 -19.93
C ILE A 542 9.58 16.00 -18.94
N VAL A 543 8.68 16.96 -18.82
CA VAL A 543 8.76 18.09 -17.89
C VAL A 543 7.82 17.86 -16.71
N LEU A 544 8.27 18.21 -15.51
CA LEU A 544 7.43 18.20 -14.31
C LEU A 544 6.70 19.54 -14.21
N THR A 545 5.39 19.49 -13.97
CA THR A 545 4.57 20.68 -13.73
C THR A 545 4.80 21.24 -12.32
N SER A 546 4.97 20.37 -11.34
CA SER A 546 5.20 20.79 -9.96
C SER A 546 6.02 19.81 -9.13
N ILE A 547 6.67 20.34 -8.09
CA ILE A 547 7.34 19.58 -7.04
C ILE A 547 6.68 19.91 -5.70
N ILE A 548 6.20 18.88 -5.00
CA ILE A 548 5.52 19.00 -3.71
C ILE A 548 6.41 18.39 -2.63
N ILE A 549 6.76 19.19 -1.62
CA ILE A 549 7.45 18.73 -0.40
C ILE A 549 6.41 18.44 0.68
N GLY A 550 6.48 17.27 1.30
CA GLY A 550 5.62 16.87 2.43
C GLY A 550 5.80 17.78 3.64
N GLY A 551 4.83 17.79 4.57
CA GLY A 551 4.75 18.70 5.70
C GLY A 551 5.73 18.47 6.85
N ALA A 552 6.58 17.44 6.75
CA ALA A 552 7.59 17.11 7.76
C ALA A 552 8.90 17.89 7.55
N GLY A 553 9.59 18.17 8.65
CA GLY A 553 10.95 18.72 8.65
C GLY A 553 11.06 20.19 8.21
N PRO A 554 12.28 20.74 8.23
CA PRO A 554 12.54 22.11 7.80
C PRO A 554 12.23 22.31 6.32
N PHE A 555 11.77 23.51 5.97
CA PHE A 555 11.46 23.91 4.60
C PHE A 555 11.74 25.38 4.40
N ASP A 556 12.44 25.70 3.31
CA ASP A 556 12.62 27.06 2.83
C ASP A 556 12.53 27.02 1.30
N ALA A 557 11.57 27.76 0.74
CA ALA A 557 11.30 27.76 -0.69
C ALA A 557 12.46 28.37 -1.48
N GLY A 558 13.11 29.41 -0.95
CA GLY A 558 14.25 30.06 -1.60
C GLY A 558 15.48 29.15 -1.65
N VAL A 559 15.76 28.43 -0.57
CA VAL A 559 16.86 27.42 -0.53
C VAL A 559 16.57 26.27 -1.50
N LEU A 560 15.31 25.81 -1.56
CA LEU A 560 14.92 24.75 -2.49
C LEU A 560 15.06 25.18 -3.95
N GLU A 561 14.56 26.37 -4.29
CA GLU A 561 14.65 26.96 -5.63
C GLU A 561 16.11 27.19 -6.03
N GLU A 562 16.93 27.71 -5.11
CA GLU A 562 18.36 27.90 -5.33
C GLU A 562 19.04 26.55 -5.68
N ALA A 563 18.83 25.53 -4.84
CA ALA A 563 19.47 24.23 -4.99
C ALA A 563 19.05 23.48 -6.27
N LEU A 564 17.77 23.58 -6.66
CA LEU A 564 17.19 22.79 -7.74
C LEU A 564 17.12 23.50 -9.10
N VAL A 565 17.05 24.84 -9.11
CA VAL A 565 16.79 25.63 -10.32
C VAL A 565 17.96 26.57 -10.60
N ARG A 566 18.18 27.56 -9.73
CA ARG A 566 19.03 28.73 -10.02
C ARG A 566 20.48 28.37 -10.34
N ARG A 567 21.07 27.44 -9.58
CA ARG A 567 22.44 26.95 -9.82
C ARG A 567 22.68 26.40 -11.22
N SER A 568 21.64 25.82 -11.82
CA SER A 568 21.73 25.21 -13.15
C SER A 568 21.35 26.17 -14.29
N GLY A 569 20.79 27.34 -13.97
CA GLY A 569 20.22 28.25 -14.95
C GLY A 569 19.01 27.66 -15.68
N LEU A 570 18.18 26.86 -15.00
CA LEU A 570 16.95 26.33 -15.58
C LEU A 570 15.96 27.47 -15.84
N GLU A 571 15.56 27.63 -17.11
CA GLU A 571 14.69 28.73 -17.56
C GLU A 571 13.22 28.52 -17.19
N GLU A 572 12.72 27.29 -17.31
CA GLU A 572 11.31 26.93 -17.03
C GLU A 572 11.22 25.99 -15.82
N PRO A 573 11.18 26.52 -14.59
CA PRO A 573 11.10 25.69 -13.39
C PRO A 573 9.68 25.16 -13.13
N PRO A 574 9.56 23.97 -12.50
CA PRO A 574 8.28 23.53 -11.95
C PRO A 574 7.82 24.43 -10.81
N VAL A 575 6.51 24.46 -10.56
CA VAL A 575 5.98 25.15 -9.36
C VAL A 575 6.31 24.34 -8.10
N PHE A 576 6.84 24.99 -7.06
CA PHE A 576 7.13 24.35 -5.79
C PHE A 576 5.98 24.54 -4.80
N TYR A 577 5.53 23.44 -4.18
CA TYR A 577 4.51 23.46 -3.13
C TYR A 577 5.03 22.82 -1.85
N ARG A 578 4.51 23.29 -0.71
CA ARG A 578 4.63 22.63 0.59
C ARG A 578 3.27 22.07 0.99
N SER A 579 3.20 20.77 1.21
CA SER A 579 2.01 20.12 1.76
C SER A 579 1.91 20.36 3.26
N LYS A 580 0.69 20.47 3.79
CA LYS A 580 0.41 20.47 5.24
C LYS A 580 0.41 19.06 5.82
N GLU A 581 0.25 18.06 4.97
CA GLU A 581 0.19 16.66 5.39
C GLU A 581 1.57 16.16 5.81
N ILE A 582 1.63 15.39 6.89
CA ILE A 582 2.87 14.78 7.40
C ILE A 582 2.86 13.27 7.12
N PHE A 583 3.90 12.79 6.44
CA PHE A 583 4.06 11.37 6.18
C PHE A 583 4.39 10.65 7.49
N GLN A 584 3.50 9.78 7.95
CA GLN A 584 3.53 9.22 9.30
C GLN A 584 4.76 8.34 9.61
N HIS A 585 5.47 7.87 8.57
CA HIS A 585 6.71 7.09 8.73
C HIS A 585 7.99 7.92 8.53
N SER A 586 7.86 9.24 8.39
CA SER A 586 9.01 10.16 8.35
C SER A 586 9.77 10.17 9.69
N PRO A 587 11.05 10.54 9.69
CA PRO A 587 11.82 10.66 10.94
C PRO A 587 11.18 11.63 11.94
N ASP A 588 10.59 12.74 11.49
CA ASP A 588 9.95 13.72 12.39
C ASP A 588 8.66 13.18 13.03
N ALA A 589 7.87 12.39 12.29
CA ALA A 589 6.62 11.82 12.79
C ALA A 589 6.84 10.60 13.70
N THR A 590 7.85 9.78 13.40
CA THR A 590 8.13 8.54 14.14
C THR A 590 9.06 8.74 15.33
N GLN A 591 9.96 9.73 15.26
CA GLN A 591 11.11 9.89 16.15
C GLN A 591 11.97 8.61 16.26
N ALA A 592 11.91 7.73 15.26
CA ALA A 592 12.60 6.46 15.29
C ALA A 592 14.12 6.65 15.18
N PRO A 593 14.94 5.82 15.87
CA PRO A 593 16.39 6.01 15.90
C PRO A 593 17.09 5.53 14.61
N ARG A 594 16.46 4.68 13.79
CA ARG A 594 17.11 4.06 12.64
C ARG A 594 16.32 4.26 11.35
N PRO A 595 16.97 4.47 10.20
CA PRO A 595 16.28 4.42 8.92
C PRO A 595 16.08 2.98 8.46
N CYS A 596 14.89 2.69 7.90
CA CYS A 596 14.49 1.41 7.36
C CYS A 596 15.51 0.89 6.32
N SER A 597 15.81 -0.40 6.40
CA SER A 597 16.76 -1.07 5.50
C SER A 597 16.14 -1.47 4.15
N ALA A 598 14.82 -1.65 4.13
CA ALA A 598 14.06 -2.00 2.94
C ALA A 598 13.53 -0.75 2.22
N SER A 599 13.17 -0.93 0.96
CA SER A 599 12.63 0.11 0.10
C SER A 599 11.49 -0.47 -0.74
N ILE A 600 10.35 0.20 -0.75
CA ILE A 600 9.18 -0.18 -1.55
C ILE A 600 9.33 0.44 -2.94
N ASN A 601 9.01 -0.33 -3.98
CA ASN A 601 9.06 0.10 -5.38
C ASN A 601 7.73 -0.24 -6.04
N TRP A 602 6.93 0.77 -6.39
CA TRP A 602 5.65 0.58 -7.06
C TRP A 602 5.54 1.44 -8.32
N ALA A 603 4.96 0.86 -9.37
CA ALA A 603 4.60 1.55 -10.60
C ALA A 603 3.24 1.05 -11.10
N ASP A 604 2.43 1.92 -11.70
CA ASP A 604 1.15 1.55 -12.28
C ASP A 604 1.33 0.90 -13.66
N VAL A 605 1.85 -0.31 -13.68
CA VAL A 605 2.21 -1.04 -14.91
C VAL A 605 1.36 -2.30 -15.08
N THR A 606 1.20 -2.77 -16.31
CA THR A 606 0.47 -4.01 -16.62
C THR A 606 1.08 -5.24 -15.96
N THR A 607 2.40 -5.24 -15.71
CA THR A 607 3.15 -6.39 -15.18
C THR A 607 3.92 -6.05 -13.92
N LYS A 608 3.70 -6.84 -12.86
CA LYS A 608 4.46 -6.80 -11.60
C LYS A 608 4.61 -5.38 -11.03
N LYS A 609 3.48 -4.82 -10.59
CA LYS A 609 3.36 -3.44 -10.07
C LYS A 609 4.28 -3.14 -8.88
N LEU A 610 4.52 -4.12 -8.00
CA LEU A 610 5.22 -3.94 -6.73
C LEU A 610 6.46 -4.82 -6.59
N GLU A 611 7.56 -4.23 -6.10
CA GLU A 611 8.75 -4.93 -5.61
C GLU A 611 9.23 -4.33 -4.29
N VAL A 612 9.87 -5.15 -3.46
CA VAL A 612 10.60 -4.70 -2.28
C VAL A 612 12.08 -4.94 -2.52
N SER A 613 12.89 -3.93 -2.22
CA SER A 613 14.35 -4.00 -2.34
C SER A 613 15.06 -3.81 -1.02
N VAL A 614 16.16 -4.54 -0.83
CA VAL A 614 17.11 -4.38 0.28
C VAL A 614 18.50 -4.30 -0.35
N GLU A 615 19.29 -3.29 0.02
CA GLU A 615 20.64 -3.06 -0.51
C GLU A 615 20.70 -3.05 -2.06
N GLY A 616 19.70 -2.43 -2.70
CA GLY A 616 19.64 -2.33 -4.15
C GLY A 616 19.30 -3.64 -4.88
N ARG A 617 18.90 -4.69 -4.16
CA ARG A 617 18.52 -6.01 -4.69
C ARG A 617 17.09 -6.36 -4.32
N ARG A 618 16.44 -7.22 -5.10
CA ARG A 618 15.10 -7.72 -4.78
C ARG A 618 15.14 -8.52 -3.48
N LEU A 619 14.18 -8.28 -2.59
CA LEU A 619 14.05 -9.03 -1.34
C LEU A 619 13.85 -10.53 -1.64
N GLY A 620 14.53 -11.38 -0.89
CA GLY A 620 14.46 -12.84 -1.04
C GLY A 620 15.43 -13.45 -2.06
N VAL A 621 16.30 -12.66 -2.71
CA VAL A 621 17.34 -13.19 -3.62
C VAL A 621 18.46 -13.86 -2.82
N THR A 622 18.73 -15.14 -3.14
CA THR A 622 19.81 -15.92 -2.51
C THR A 622 21.14 -15.75 -3.25
N LYS A 623 22.28 -16.06 -2.60
CA LYS A 623 23.61 -15.99 -3.25
C LYS A 623 23.69 -16.81 -4.55
N LYS A 624 22.92 -17.90 -4.67
CA LYS A 624 22.86 -18.79 -5.86
C LYS A 624 22.04 -18.24 -7.04
N SER A 625 21.20 -17.21 -6.84
CA SER A 625 20.27 -16.68 -7.86
C SER A 625 20.59 -15.24 -8.30
N LYS A 626 21.78 -14.72 -7.94
CA LYS A 626 22.15 -13.31 -8.11
C LYS A 626 22.10 -12.80 -9.56
N SER A 627 22.42 -13.62 -10.55
CA SER A 627 22.41 -13.22 -11.97
C SER A 627 21.03 -13.34 -12.63
N LYS A 628 20.12 -14.17 -12.10
CA LYS A 628 18.81 -14.45 -12.72
C LYS A 628 17.65 -13.64 -12.12
N SER A 629 17.89 -12.84 -11.08
CA SER A 629 16.84 -12.12 -10.35
C SER A 629 17.30 -10.73 -9.88
N TYR A 630 17.13 -9.73 -10.75
CA TYR A 630 17.33 -8.30 -10.45
C TYR A 630 16.00 -7.57 -10.22
N LEU A 631 16.09 -6.33 -9.71
CA LEU A 631 14.94 -5.42 -9.65
C LEU A 631 14.59 -4.95 -11.05
N LEU A 632 13.30 -4.82 -11.35
CA LEU A 632 12.84 -4.26 -12.62
C LEU A 632 13.21 -2.78 -12.75
N THR A 633 13.44 -2.10 -11.62
CA THR A 633 14.00 -0.76 -11.57
C THR A 633 15.52 -0.73 -11.70
N SER A 634 16.25 -1.85 -11.85
CA SER A 634 17.71 -1.85 -12.08
C SER A 634 18.09 -1.30 -13.46
N LYS A 635 19.38 -1.08 -13.76
CA LYS A 635 19.77 -0.65 -15.12
C LYS A 635 19.45 -1.75 -16.13
N CYS A 636 19.71 -3.01 -15.77
CA CYS A 636 19.38 -4.17 -16.58
C CYS A 636 17.88 -4.23 -16.90
N GLY A 637 17.01 -4.18 -15.88
CA GLY A 637 15.56 -4.24 -16.07
C GLY A 637 14.98 -3.09 -16.92
N LEU A 638 15.50 -1.87 -16.77
CA LEU A 638 15.10 -0.74 -17.63
C LEU A 638 15.67 -0.84 -19.05
N PHE A 639 16.85 -1.42 -19.22
CA PHE A 639 17.47 -1.58 -20.53
C PHE A 639 16.75 -2.64 -21.37
N GLU A 640 16.30 -3.72 -20.74
CA GLU A 640 15.47 -4.73 -21.40
C GLU A 640 14.16 -4.15 -21.95
N LYS A 641 13.52 -3.26 -21.18
CA LYS A 641 12.32 -2.54 -21.61
C LYS A 641 12.62 -1.62 -22.81
N TYR A 642 13.74 -0.91 -22.78
CA TYR A 642 14.19 -0.10 -23.91
C TYR A 642 14.41 -0.92 -25.19
N LEU A 643 15.09 -2.07 -25.08
CA LEU A 643 15.41 -2.92 -26.22
C LEU A 643 14.15 -3.56 -26.84
N LYS A 644 13.11 -3.84 -26.04
CA LYS A 644 11.82 -4.29 -26.56
C LYS A 644 11.14 -3.26 -27.46
N LEU A 645 11.32 -1.98 -27.17
CA LEU A 645 10.76 -0.87 -27.94
C LEU A 645 11.66 -0.39 -29.09
N SER A 646 12.88 -0.93 -29.19
CA SER A 646 13.89 -0.56 -30.19
C SER A 646 14.33 -1.77 -31.02
N PRO A 647 13.42 -2.42 -31.78
CA PRO A 647 13.70 -3.67 -32.48
C PRO A 647 14.80 -3.55 -33.55
N ASP A 648 15.04 -2.34 -34.07
CA ASP A 648 16.05 -2.06 -35.11
C ASP A 648 17.49 -2.08 -34.56
N LEU A 649 17.67 -2.06 -33.24
CA LEU A 649 18.99 -2.19 -32.62
C LEU A 649 19.41 -3.67 -32.61
N SER A 650 20.44 -4.02 -33.38
CA SER A 650 21.08 -5.33 -33.29
C SER A 650 21.52 -5.59 -31.84
N VAL A 651 20.97 -6.65 -31.25
CA VAL A 651 21.25 -7.03 -29.85
C VAL A 651 22.67 -7.60 -29.72
N SER A 652 23.30 -8.03 -30.82
CA SER A 652 24.65 -8.57 -30.81
C SER A 652 25.68 -7.46 -30.60
N GLY A 653 26.38 -7.49 -29.47
CA GLY A 653 27.47 -6.56 -29.15
C GLY A 653 27.04 -5.19 -28.61
N ILE A 654 25.74 -4.91 -28.46
CA ILE A 654 25.27 -3.61 -27.95
C ILE A 654 25.36 -3.52 -26.43
N THR A 655 26.06 -2.50 -25.93
CA THR A 655 26.16 -2.24 -24.49
C THR A 655 25.22 -1.12 -24.05
N TYR A 656 24.84 -1.10 -22.77
CA TYR A 656 24.07 -0.01 -22.18
C TYR A 656 24.77 1.35 -22.36
N LYS A 657 26.11 1.36 -22.28
CA LYS A 657 26.96 2.53 -22.56
C LYS A 657 26.76 3.03 -23.99
N ASN A 658 26.86 2.17 -25.00
CA ASN A 658 26.76 2.60 -26.40
C ASN A 658 25.40 3.25 -26.71
N VAL A 659 24.31 2.66 -26.22
CA VAL A 659 22.97 3.22 -26.41
C VAL A 659 22.84 4.59 -25.74
N LYS A 660 23.35 4.72 -24.51
CA LYS A 660 23.33 5.98 -23.78
C LYS A 660 24.18 7.06 -24.45
N GLU A 661 25.29 6.68 -25.07
CA GLU A 661 26.15 7.57 -25.85
C GLU A 661 25.48 8.04 -27.15
N GLY A 662 24.57 7.25 -27.71
CA GLY A 662 23.76 7.61 -28.87
C GLY A 662 22.71 8.70 -28.63
N ALA A 663 22.38 9.01 -27.38
CA ALA A 663 21.44 10.08 -27.03
C ALA A 663 22.11 11.48 -27.09
N SER A 664 22.49 11.90 -28.30
CA SER A 664 23.30 13.11 -28.57
C SER A 664 22.71 14.39 -27.97
N GLU A 665 21.40 14.61 -28.14
CA GLU A 665 20.72 15.80 -27.61
C GLU A 665 20.70 15.84 -26.08
N PHE A 666 20.40 14.70 -25.44
CA PHE A 666 20.46 14.59 -23.98
C PHE A 666 21.88 14.82 -23.46
N ARG A 667 22.90 14.32 -24.16
CA ARG A 667 24.30 14.56 -23.81
C ARG A 667 24.66 16.04 -23.90
N ALA A 668 24.29 16.72 -24.97
CA ALA A 668 24.54 18.15 -25.13
C ALA A 668 23.87 18.97 -24.00
N ARG A 669 22.62 18.64 -23.62
CA ARG A 669 21.94 19.22 -22.45
C ARG A 669 22.72 18.97 -21.16
N LYS A 670 23.15 17.72 -20.94
CA LYS A 670 23.93 17.33 -19.75
C LYS A 670 25.29 18.04 -19.67
N GLU A 671 25.97 18.26 -20.78
CA GLU A 671 27.24 19.00 -20.82
C GLU A 671 27.04 20.48 -20.45
N ARG A 672 25.97 21.13 -20.95
CA ARG A 672 25.61 22.48 -20.53
C ARG A 672 25.30 22.55 -19.04
N PHE A 673 24.51 21.60 -18.53
CA PHE A 673 24.21 21.48 -17.12
C PHE A 673 25.49 21.34 -16.27
N ILE A 674 26.40 20.44 -16.64
CA ILE A 674 27.66 20.24 -15.89
C ILE A 674 28.50 21.52 -15.88
N ARG A 675 28.59 22.23 -17.02
CA ARG A 675 29.27 23.53 -17.08
C ARG A 675 28.65 24.55 -16.14
N ALA A 676 27.31 24.65 -16.09
CA ALA A 676 26.61 25.56 -15.20
C ALA A 676 26.85 25.24 -13.71
N MET A 677 26.88 23.95 -13.35
CA MET A 677 27.11 23.50 -11.98
C MET A 677 28.57 23.69 -11.52
N GLY A 678 29.51 23.88 -12.44
CA GLY A 678 30.94 24.09 -12.21
C GLY A 678 31.74 22.83 -11.88
N SER A 679 31.11 21.85 -11.21
CA SER A 679 31.72 20.57 -10.87
C SER A 679 30.71 19.42 -11.05
N TRP A 680 31.17 18.20 -11.26
CA TRP A 680 30.31 17.01 -11.27
C TRP A 680 31.10 15.74 -10.95
N SER A 681 30.46 14.72 -10.37
CA SER A 681 31.13 13.47 -9.98
C SER A 681 31.69 12.68 -11.17
N GLU A 682 32.77 11.93 -10.91
CA GLU A 682 33.52 11.05 -11.83
C GLU A 682 32.71 10.25 -12.85
N ASP A 683 33.39 9.91 -13.95
CA ASP A 683 32.90 9.04 -15.01
C ASP A 683 32.50 7.65 -14.46
N LYS A 684 31.23 7.28 -14.68
CA LYS A 684 30.68 5.97 -14.34
C LYS A 684 30.64 5.03 -15.55
N SER A 685 31.33 5.36 -16.64
CA SER A 685 31.29 4.63 -17.90
C SER A 685 31.61 3.15 -17.74
N SER A 686 32.51 2.79 -16.82
CA SER A 686 32.83 1.40 -16.52
C SER A 686 31.61 0.61 -15.98
N TYR A 687 30.75 1.22 -15.15
CA TYR A 687 29.51 0.61 -14.64
C TYR A 687 28.33 0.62 -15.64
N ASP A 688 28.50 1.28 -16.78
CA ASP A 688 27.53 1.30 -17.88
C ASP A 688 27.93 0.31 -18.99
N ASN A 689 29.13 -0.27 -18.93
CA ASN A 689 29.65 -1.17 -19.96
C ASN A 689 29.22 -2.64 -19.73
N PHE A 690 27.93 -2.92 -19.90
CA PHE A 690 27.38 -4.28 -19.83
C PHE A 690 26.38 -4.54 -20.96
N THR A 691 26.21 -5.81 -21.32
CA THR A 691 25.22 -6.31 -22.28
C THR A 691 24.05 -6.98 -21.55
N PRO A 692 22.84 -7.03 -22.15
CA PRO A 692 21.73 -7.79 -21.60
C PRO A 692 22.03 -9.30 -21.62
N HIS A 693 21.50 -10.07 -20.67
CA HIS A 693 21.56 -11.53 -20.73
C HIS A 693 20.78 -12.05 -21.96
N SER A 694 21.27 -13.11 -22.62
CA SER A 694 20.77 -13.55 -23.93
C SER A 694 19.27 -13.84 -23.95
N ARG A 695 18.60 -13.43 -25.03
CA ARG A 695 17.15 -13.63 -25.28
C ARG A 695 16.68 -15.09 -25.17
N SER A 696 17.58 -16.07 -25.20
CA SER A 696 17.29 -17.51 -25.24
C SER A 696 16.65 -18.09 -23.97
N ASP A 697 16.69 -17.37 -22.85
CA ASP A 697 16.13 -17.84 -21.57
C ASP A 697 14.69 -17.34 -21.31
N PHE A 698 14.06 -16.66 -22.29
CA PHE A 698 12.89 -15.81 -22.03
C PHE A 698 11.74 -15.90 -23.07
N VAL A 699 11.59 -17.04 -23.75
CA VAL A 699 10.31 -17.42 -24.40
C VAL A 699 9.40 -18.08 -23.37
#